data_AF-A0AAV1LDK5-F1
#
_entry.id   AF-A0AAV1LDK5-F1
#
_cell.length_a   1.000
_cell.length_b   1.000
_cell.length_c   1.000
_cell.angle_alpha   90.00
_cell.angle_beta   90.00
_cell.angle_gamma   90.00
#
_symmetry.space_group_name_H-M   'P 1'
#
loop_
_entity.id
_entity.type
_entity.pdbx_description
1 polymer ?
#
loop_
_entity_poly.entity_id
_entity_poly.type
_entity_poly.pdbx_seq_one_letter_code
_entity_poly.pdbx_strand_id
1 'polypeptide(L)'
;MAAQRFVCVFFICLCLPLHHISAYVASGQYDWAEPNAPIFPSESRSKMSRQTAQQRLDAVRRILQERGVDAYIVPTADAHNSQYIAPSDARREWLSGLSGSSGTALVTSSHALVWTDGRYFTQFYLEVDTSVWSLMRQGTDLSIQAWLVANMASGSVIGVDPTTYTRSAWTTLENALNQVNVTLRPIPENLVDLARVRIGDPPPPRPNNALLALSVEFTGRRSADKVSNLMSQIVARGASALVLTALDDIAFTLNLRGSDIPYNPVFFAYLILRPNSVVLFWGNGSLSADIVQHLTSEGTQVDVRPYEQTFEYLRNMANELPRGSTIWLSQDGSHAVHLAAESDGAMNTLSTVSPVALMKCVKNEVELRGFRSAHIKDGIAVVRFLRWVHERVAAGENVTEINVSDKLEELRGEEQYFMGPSFATIAGAGENGAIIHYKPSREGEQRVIKPDEMLLVDSGAQYMDGTTDITRTRHMSSSPTPEQRRAFTRVLKGQMLLGTAVFPKGSTGNLLETLARKALWDVGLNYAHGTGHGVGHFLNVHEGPSGIGAALMASDPGIVPGMIFSNEPGYYEVGEYGIRHEDLVEVIEMNKNADHIFAEGMVGDFNGVGAVGFYTITLAPHQTACLDVSILDDHEIKYLNDYHARVLATLGPILLERNLTEDYKFLEKECAPIHRSAAIFVKSTPLLALMSVLSLWLTTFNLCC
;
A
#
# COMPACT_ATOMS: atom_id res chain seq x y z
N MET A 1 49.44 34.69 54.25
CA MET A 1 50.08 33.37 54.09
C MET A 1 49.51 32.78 52.80
N ALA A 2 50.10 33.06 51.63
CA ALA A 2 51.17 32.24 51.00
C ALA A 2 50.77 30.75 51.00
N ALA A 3 50.25 30.19 49.90
CA ALA A 3 50.91 29.78 48.65
C ALA A 3 50.90 28.23 48.55
N GLN A 4 50.32 27.66 47.48
CA GLN A 4 51.01 26.90 46.42
C GLN A 4 50.86 25.36 46.61
N ARG A 5 50.56 24.50 45.61
CA ARG A 5 50.87 24.45 44.16
C ARG A 5 49.74 23.69 43.39
N PHE A 6 49.21 24.23 42.28
CA PHE A 6 49.55 23.97 40.85
C PHE A 6 49.39 22.50 40.41
N VAL A 7 48.68 22.17 39.32
CA VAL A 7 49.00 22.53 37.92
C VAL A 7 47.74 22.71 37.05
N CYS A 8 47.67 23.85 36.35
CA CYS A 8 46.88 24.06 35.12
C CYS A 8 47.76 23.77 33.90
N VAL A 9 47.23 23.08 32.90
CA VAL A 9 47.76 23.09 31.53
C VAL A 9 46.73 23.75 30.63
N PHE A 10 47.15 24.85 30.02
CA PHE A 10 46.50 25.58 28.94
C PHE A 10 46.26 24.69 27.72
N PHE A 11 45.10 24.83 27.07
CA PHE A 11 45.04 24.73 25.62
C PHE A 11 44.18 25.85 25.04
N ILE A 12 44.77 26.47 24.02
CA ILE A 12 44.40 27.69 23.32
C ILE A 12 43.14 27.45 22.47
N CYS A 13 42.17 28.36 22.58
CA CYS A 13 41.06 28.47 21.64
C CYS A 13 41.57 28.79 20.23
N LEU A 14 41.45 27.84 19.32
CA LEU A 14 41.43 28.08 17.88
C LEU A 14 39.96 28.15 17.45
N CYS A 15 39.49 29.36 17.18
CA CYS A 15 38.27 29.60 16.42
C CYS A 15 38.51 29.14 14.97
N LEU A 16 38.01 27.95 14.63
CA LEU A 16 37.80 27.53 13.25
C LEU A 16 36.32 27.76 12.90
N PRO A 17 36.00 28.28 11.70
CA PRO A 17 34.62 28.43 11.26
C PRO A 17 34.06 27.03 11.00
N LEU A 18 33.02 26.64 11.73
CA LEU A 18 32.18 25.49 11.41
C LEU A 18 31.42 25.82 10.11
N HIS A 19 32.07 25.60 8.97
CA HIS A 19 31.41 25.42 7.69
C HIS A 19 31.46 23.93 7.34
N HIS A 20 30.27 23.41 7.00
CA HIS A 20 30.03 22.06 6.49
C HIS A 20 30.35 20.89 7.43
N ILE A 21 29.53 20.75 8.48
CA ILE A 21 29.07 19.41 8.86
C ILE A 21 27.57 19.43 8.59
N SER A 22 27.20 19.12 7.35
CA SER A 22 25.87 18.60 7.07
C SER A 22 25.82 17.27 7.80
N ALA A 23 25.23 17.28 9.00
CA ALA A 23 24.78 16.05 9.62
C ALA A 23 23.77 15.47 8.63
N TYR A 24 24.21 14.45 7.89
CA TYR A 24 23.36 13.60 7.10
C TYR A 24 22.37 12.97 8.10
N VAL A 25 21.24 13.63 8.32
CA VAL A 25 20.08 12.96 8.87
C VAL A 25 19.67 12.02 7.75
N ALA A 26 20.09 10.76 7.86
CA ALA A 26 19.55 9.72 7.00
C ALA A 26 18.03 9.84 7.10
N SER A 27 17.37 10.26 6.01
CA SER A 27 15.94 10.09 5.87
C SER A 27 15.69 8.61 6.12
N GLY A 28 14.94 8.27 7.17
CA GLY A 28 14.80 6.92 7.71
C GLY A 28 14.16 5.92 6.74
N GLN A 29 14.88 5.58 5.68
CA GLN A 29 14.56 4.54 4.75
C GLN A 29 15.65 3.47 4.90
N TYR A 30 15.20 2.25 5.12
CA TYR A 30 16.00 1.12 5.55
C TYR A 30 17.04 0.72 4.49
N ASP A 31 18.27 0.46 4.93
CA ASP A 31 19.25 -0.27 4.11
C ASP A 31 18.73 -1.71 3.91
N TRP A 32 18.11 -1.96 2.76
CA TRP A 32 17.62 -3.28 2.38
C TRP A 32 18.77 -4.20 2.02
N ALA A 33 18.87 -5.35 2.69
CA ALA A 33 19.85 -6.39 2.40
C ALA A 33 19.40 -7.32 1.25
N GLU A 34 18.87 -6.77 0.15
CA GLU A 34 18.81 -7.57 -1.09
C GLU A 34 20.21 -7.59 -1.73
N PRO A 35 20.71 -8.76 -2.18
CA PRO A 35 21.98 -8.83 -2.89
C PRO A 35 21.96 -7.93 -4.14
N ASN A 36 23.10 -7.33 -4.47
CA ASN A 36 23.17 -6.29 -5.50
C ASN A 36 22.60 -6.72 -6.86
N ALA A 37 22.68 -8.01 -7.19
CA ALA A 37 21.92 -8.67 -8.23
C ALA A 37 21.61 -10.10 -7.75
N PRO A 38 20.34 -10.45 -7.46
CA PRO A 38 19.99 -11.82 -7.11
C PRO A 38 20.29 -12.78 -8.29
N ILE A 39 20.84 -13.97 -7.96
CA ILE A 39 21.09 -15.02 -8.94
C ILE A 39 19.80 -15.84 -9.08
N PHE A 40 19.16 -15.76 -10.25
CA PHE A 40 18.00 -16.60 -10.58
C PHE A 40 18.36 -17.63 -11.66
N PRO A 41 17.72 -18.82 -11.66
CA PRO A 41 17.72 -19.70 -12.82
C PRO A 41 17.17 -18.94 -14.03
N SER A 42 17.97 -18.79 -15.09
CA SER A 42 17.82 -17.74 -16.10
C SER A 42 16.87 -18.02 -17.25
N GLU A 43 15.81 -18.82 -17.10
CA GLU A 43 15.18 -19.44 -18.29
C GLU A 43 13.70 -19.13 -18.60
N SER A 44 12.96 -18.28 -17.88
CA SER A 44 11.51 -18.17 -18.21
C SER A 44 10.81 -16.81 -18.09
N ARG A 45 11.48 -15.66 -18.20
CA ARG A 45 10.77 -14.36 -18.07
C ARG A 45 11.01 -13.43 -19.25
N SER A 46 9.95 -12.71 -19.65
CA SER A 46 9.92 -11.76 -20.77
C SER A 46 10.67 -10.47 -20.46
N LYS A 47 11.98 -10.59 -20.23
CA LYS A 47 12.88 -9.44 -20.15
C LYS A 47 12.79 -8.64 -21.45
N MET A 48 12.63 -7.31 -21.34
CA MET A 48 12.65 -6.45 -22.52
C MET A 48 13.94 -6.67 -23.31
N SER A 49 13.82 -6.87 -24.63
CA SER A 49 15.01 -7.07 -25.46
C SER A 49 15.88 -5.82 -25.47
N ARG A 50 17.21 -6.00 -25.47
CA ARG A 50 18.17 -4.89 -25.59
C ARG A 50 17.87 -3.97 -26.77
N GLN A 51 17.49 -4.56 -27.91
CA GLN A 51 17.17 -3.81 -29.13
C GLN A 51 15.96 -2.90 -28.91
N THR A 52 14.88 -3.42 -28.32
CA THR A 52 13.67 -2.64 -27.99
C THR A 52 13.98 -1.55 -26.97
N ALA A 53 14.69 -1.87 -25.89
CA ALA A 53 15.07 -0.92 -24.85
C ALA A 53 15.90 0.24 -25.43
N GLN A 54 16.89 -0.06 -26.27
CA GLN A 54 17.73 0.95 -26.92
C GLN A 54 16.94 1.81 -27.91
N GLN A 55 16.09 1.20 -28.75
CA GLN A 55 15.28 1.94 -29.72
C GLN A 55 14.35 2.96 -29.04
N ARG A 56 13.69 2.57 -27.94
CA ARG A 56 12.80 3.45 -27.17
C ARG A 56 13.58 4.58 -26.49
N LEU A 57 14.71 4.27 -25.87
CA LEU A 57 15.58 5.27 -25.23
C LEU A 57 16.14 6.28 -26.25
N ASP A 58 16.59 5.82 -27.41
CA ASP A 58 17.12 6.68 -28.47
C ASP A 58 16.04 7.61 -29.05
N ALA A 59 14.80 7.12 -29.17
CA ALA A 59 13.68 7.93 -29.60
C ALA A 59 13.40 9.10 -28.64
N VAL A 60 13.42 8.85 -27.33
CA VAL A 60 13.28 9.89 -26.30
C VAL A 60 14.46 10.86 -26.35
N ARG A 61 15.70 10.35 -26.37
CA ARG A 61 16.92 11.20 -26.41
C ARG A 61 16.96 12.14 -27.61
N ARG A 62 16.51 11.68 -28.78
CA ARG A 62 16.41 12.54 -29.98
C ARG A 62 15.46 13.72 -29.74
N ILE A 63 14.32 13.48 -29.10
CA ILE A 63 13.36 14.53 -28.73
C ILE A 63 13.97 15.48 -27.70
N LEU A 64 14.70 14.97 -26.70
CA LEU A 64 15.38 15.81 -25.71
C LEU A 64 16.35 16.80 -26.39
N GLN A 65 17.14 16.31 -27.34
CA GLN A 65 18.05 17.14 -28.13
C GLN A 65 17.30 18.20 -28.95
N GLU A 66 16.22 17.83 -29.63
CA GLU A 66 15.38 18.76 -30.41
C GLU A 66 14.72 19.84 -29.54
N ARG A 67 14.37 19.51 -28.29
CA ARG A 67 13.69 20.39 -27.34
C ARG A 67 14.65 21.20 -26.46
N GLY A 68 15.96 20.97 -26.57
CA GLY A 68 16.96 21.60 -25.70
C GLY A 68 16.75 21.27 -24.23
N VAL A 69 16.56 19.98 -23.93
CA VAL A 69 16.35 19.41 -22.60
C VAL A 69 17.50 18.45 -22.30
N ASP A 70 18.18 18.63 -21.17
CA ASP A 70 19.36 17.83 -20.80
C ASP A 70 19.00 16.56 -20.05
N ALA A 71 17.89 16.60 -19.31
CA ALA A 71 17.33 15.44 -18.63
C ALA A 71 15.80 15.48 -18.61
N TYR A 72 15.15 14.31 -18.61
CA TYR A 72 13.69 14.19 -18.55
C TYR A 72 13.25 13.18 -17.50
N ILE A 73 12.33 13.60 -16.63
CA ILE A 73 11.77 12.78 -15.55
C ILE A 73 10.45 12.17 -16.02
N VAL A 74 10.32 10.87 -15.84
CA VAL A 74 9.13 10.09 -16.22
C VAL A 74 8.66 9.29 -14.99
N PRO A 75 7.76 9.85 -14.18
CA PRO A 75 7.15 9.13 -13.06
C PRO A 75 6.16 8.07 -13.55
N THR A 76 5.77 7.15 -12.66
CA THR A 76 4.63 6.24 -12.91
C THR A 76 3.29 6.99 -12.94
N ALA A 77 3.14 8.04 -12.12
CA ALA A 77 1.88 8.74 -11.89
C ALA A 77 1.23 9.30 -13.18
N ASP A 78 -0.11 9.25 -13.22
CA ASP A 78 -0.94 9.93 -14.22
C ASP A 78 -1.29 11.37 -13.78
N ALA A 79 -2.20 12.02 -14.51
CA ALA A 79 -2.66 13.38 -14.23
C ALA A 79 -3.36 13.55 -12.85
N HIS A 80 -3.77 12.44 -12.24
CA HIS A 80 -4.55 12.36 -11.01
C HIS A 80 -3.76 11.76 -9.85
N ASN A 81 -2.46 11.51 -10.06
CA ASN A 81 -1.58 10.85 -9.11
C ASN A 81 -2.07 9.44 -8.70
N SER A 82 -2.65 8.70 -9.65
CA SER A 82 -3.10 7.32 -9.44
C SER A 82 -1.90 6.39 -9.20
N GLN A 83 -2.04 5.44 -8.26
CA GLN A 83 -1.02 4.42 -7.98
C GLN A 83 -0.99 3.34 -9.06
N TYR A 84 -2.16 2.79 -9.40
CA TYR A 84 -2.36 1.98 -10.61
C TYR A 84 -2.77 2.91 -11.74
N ILE A 85 -2.26 2.65 -12.93
CA ILE A 85 -2.44 3.53 -14.09
C ILE A 85 -3.12 2.79 -15.25
N ALA A 86 -3.83 3.54 -16.08
CA ALA A 86 -4.32 3.01 -17.35
C ALA A 86 -3.14 2.75 -18.31
N PRO A 87 -3.27 1.79 -19.25
CA PRO A 87 -2.24 1.52 -20.25
C PRO A 87 -1.81 2.76 -21.07
N SER A 88 -2.70 3.73 -21.25
CA SER A 88 -2.39 5.02 -21.90
C SER A 88 -1.25 5.76 -21.20
N ASP A 89 -1.20 5.69 -19.87
CA ASP A 89 -0.28 6.44 -19.02
C ASP A 89 0.95 5.63 -18.58
N ALA A 90 1.08 4.36 -19.02
CA ALA A 90 2.19 3.44 -18.73
C ALA A 90 3.53 3.81 -19.39
N ARG A 91 3.91 5.08 -19.31
CA ARG A 91 5.06 5.70 -20.00
C ARG A 91 6.40 5.17 -19.49
N ARG A 92 6.58 5.09 -18.16
CA ARG A 92 7.78 4.53 -17.55
C ARG A 92 7.95 3.05 -17.88
N GLU A 93 6.86 2.28 -17.83
CA GLU A 93 6.88 0.86 -18.20
C GLU A 93 7.25 0.67 -19.66
N TRP A 94 6.63 1.40 -20.58
CA TRP A 94 7.01 1.35 -21.98
C TRP A 94 8.48 1.71 -22.19
N LEU A 95 8.95 2.75 -21.51
CA LEU A 95 10.31 3.27 -21.68
C LEU A 95 11.39 2.35 -21.08
N SER A 96 11.18 1.81 -19.89
CA SER A 96 12.19 1.06 -19.12
C SER A 96 11.98 -0.45 -19.10
N GLY A 97 10.74 -0.91 -19.31
CA GLY A 97 10.32 -2.31 -19.14
C GLY A 97 9.90 -2.69 -17.73
N LEU A 98 10.19 -1.88 -16.71
CA LEU A 98 9.71 -2.14 -15.36
C LEU A 98 8.19 -1.97 -15.30
N SER A 99 7.45 -3.00 -14.90
CA SER A 99 5.98 -3.00 -14.85
C SER A 99 5.40 -2.71 -13.46
N GLY A 100 6.23 -2.67 -12.42
CA GLY A 100 5.81 -2.40 -11.03
C GLY A 100 5.04 -1.09 -10.85
N SER A 101 4.18 -0.98 -9.82
CA SER A 101 3.33 0.20 -9.58
C SER A 101 4.08 1.40 -9.01
N SER A 102 5.35 1.24 -8.62
CA SER A 102 6.20 2.32 -8.13
C SER A 102 7.44 2.48 -8.99
N GLY A 103 7.73 3.71 -9.39
CA GLY A 103 8.94 4.01 -10.13
C GLY A 103 9.02 5.45 -10.63
N THR A 104 10.25 5.93 -10.84
CA THR A 104 10.50 7.17 -11.58
C THR A 104 11.74 6.98 -12.43
N ALA A 105 11.58 7.07 -13.75
CA ALA A 105 12.68 7.01 -14.69
C ALA A 105 13.28 8.41 -14.92
N LEU A 106 14.60 8.46 -15.10
CA LEU A 106 15.33 9.65 -15.51
C LEU A 106 16.15 9.31 -16.76
N VAL A 107 15.94 10.08 -17.82
CA VAL A 107 16.72 9.97 -19.06
C VAL A 107 17.57 11.21 -19.22
N THR A 108 18.87 11.02 -19.43
CA THR A 108 19.79 12.07 -19.89
C THR A 108 20.41 11.65 -21.23
N SER A 109 21.28 12.49 -21.79
CA SER A 109 22.05 12.13 -22.99
C SER A 109 22.93 10.89 -22.80
N SER A 110 23.39 10.60 -21.57
CA SER A 110 24.34 9.53 -21.26
C SER A 110 23.83 8.48 -20.27
N HIS A 111 22.83 8.79 -19.45
CA HIS A 111 22.29 7.90 -18.41
C HIS A 111 20.82 7.58 -18.65
N ALA A 112 20.39 6.41 -18.17
CA ALA A 112 19.00 5.99 -18.10
C ALA A 112 18.83 5.24 -16.77
N LEU A 113 18.12 5.86 -15.82
CA LEU A 113 18.04 5.42 -14.43
C LEU A 113 16.58 5.19 -14.04
N VAL A 114 16.30 4.22 -13.18
CA VAL A 114 14.98 4.03 -12.57
C VAL A 114 15.10 3.99 -11.07
N TRP A 115 14.46 4.94 -10.39
CA TRP A 115 14.23 4.86 -8.95
C TRP A 115 12.99 4.04 -8.67
N THR A 116 13.08 3.05 -7.78
CA THR A 116 11.91 2.34 -7.24
C THR A 116 12.19 1.93 -5.79
N ASP A 117 11.19 1.39 -5.10
CA ASP A 117 11.30 0.94 -3.71
C ASP A 117 11.56 -0.58 -3.62
N GLY A 118 11.77 -1.05 -2.39
CA GLY A 118 12.20 -2.42 -2.09
C GLY A 118 11.29 -3.52 -2.63
N ARG A 119 10.02 -3.22 -2.92
CA ARG A 119 9.08 -4.18 -3.53
C ARG A 119 9.49 -4.61 -4.94
N TYR A 120 10.31 -3.80 -5.60
CA TYR A 120 10.56 -3.89 -7.05
C TYR A 120 12.04 -4.05 -7.43
N PHE A 121 12.95 -4.17 -6.46
CA PHE A 121 14.38 -4.35 -6.75
C PHE A 121 14.64 -5.65 -7.52
N THR A 122 14.15 -6.75 -6.99
CA THR A 122 14.22 -8.05 -7.66
C THR A 122 13.49 -8.05 -9.01
N GLN A 123 12.30 -7.44 -9.09
CA GLN A 123 11.53 -7.33 -10.33
C GLN A 123 12.29 -6.55 -11.42
N PHE A 124 13.01 -5.49 -11.05
CA PHE A 124 13.84 -4.72 -11.99
C PHE A 124 14.85 -5.62 -12.71
N TYR A 125 15.56 -6.48 -11.99
CA TYR A 125 16.57 -7.35 -12.60
C TYR A 125 15.98 -8.41 -13.54
N LEU A 126 14.71 -8.76 -13.35
CA LEU A 126 13.98 -9.72 -14.16
C LEU A 126 13.38 -9.10 -15.43
N GLU A 127 12.86 -7.88 -15.36
CA GLU A 127 12.13 -7.24 -16.46
C GLU A 127 12.98 -6.29 -17.31
N VAL A 128 13.93 -5.61 -16.68
CA VAL A 128 14.67 -4.48 -17.28
C VAL A 128 16.00 -4.93 -17.87
N ASP A 129 16.32 -4.43 -19.07
CA ASP A 129 17.65 -4.59 -19.65
C ASP A 129 18.69 -3.73 -18.91
N THR A 130 19.42 -4.39 -18.00
CA THR A 130 20.45 -3.77 -17.16
C THR A 130 21.72 -3.33 -17.91
N SER A 131 21.85 -3.63 -19.20
CA SER A 131 22.89 -3.02 -20.05
C SER A 131 22.49 -1.64 -20.59
N VAL A 132 21.20 -1.30 -20.52
CA VAL A 132 20.65 -0.02 -20.98
C VAL A 132 20.24 0.86 -19.79
N TRP A 133 19.60 0.28 -18.78
CA TRP A 133 19.07 0.99 -17.61
C TRP A 133 19.79 0.57 -16.32
N SER A 134 19.93 1.51 -15.38
CA SER A 134 20.44 1.22 -14.03
C SER A 134 19.36 1.43 -12.97
N LEU A 135 19.33 0.53 -11.99
CA LEU A 135 18.48 0.64 -10.82
C LEU A 135 19.07 1.68 -9.86
N MET A 136 18.20 2.51 -9.30
CA MET A 136 18.48 3.38 -8.17
C MET A 136 17.53 2.99 -7.03
N ARG A 137 18.08 2.48 -5.92
CA ARG A 137 17.29 1.96 -4.80
C ARG A 137 16.85 3.09 -3.89
N GLN A 138 15.54 3.34 -3.83
CA GLN A 138 15.00 4.29 -2.88
C GLN A 138 15.31 3.84 -1.45
N GLY A 139 15.85 4.77 -0.67
CA GLY A 139 16.25 4.55 0.71
C GLY A 139 17.71 4.27 0.96
N THR A 140 18.43 3.79 -0.07
CA THR A 140 19.86 3.50 0.05
C THR A 140 20.68 4.37 -0.88
N ASP A 141 20.24 4.52 -2.13
CA ASP A 141 20.96 5.30 -3.14
C ASP A 141 20.55 6.79 -3.08
N LEU A 142 21.32 7.65 -3.75
CA LEU A 142 20.98 9.07 -3.87
C LEU A 142 19.56 9.23 -4.41
N SER A 143 18.77 10.09 -3.79
CA SER A 143 17.46 10.49 -4.35
C SER A 143 17.63 11.12 -5.73
N ILE A 144 16.59 11.10 -6.56
CA ILE A 144 16.62 11.73 -7.89
C ILE A 144 17.05 13.20 -7.81
N GLN A 145 16.56 13.92 -6.78
CA GLN A 145 16.96 15.29 -6.49
C GLN A 145 18.46 15.41 -6.22
N ALA A 146 18.99 14.60 -5.30
CA ALA A 146 20.41 14.64 -4.95
C ALA A 146 21.29 14.22 -6.14
N TRP A 147 20.85 13.25 -6.92
CA TRP A 147 21.55 12.81 -8.13
C TRP A 147 21.61 13.93 -9.17
N LEU A 148 20.49 14.60 -9.44
CA LEU A 148 20.45 15.72 -10.40
C LEU A 148 21.35 16.88 -9.95
N VAL A 149 21.30 17.25 -8.67
CA VAL A 149 22.17 18.29 -8.10
C VAL A 149 23.66 17.92 -8.23
N ALA A 150 24.01 16.65 -8.07
CA ALA A 150 25.39 16.19 -8.13
C ALA A 150 25.93 15.99 -9.56
N ASN A 151 25.06 15.71 -10.55
CA ASN A 151 25.48 15.26 -11.88
C ASN A 151 25.14 16.22 -13.02
N MET A 152 24.23 17.18 -12.83
CA MET A 152 23.86 18.13 -13.89
C MET A 152 24.77 19.37 -13.85
N ALA A 153 25.15 19.85 -15.04
CA ALA A 153 25.96 21.05 -15.15
C ALA A 153 25.12 22.31 -14.85
N SER A 154 25.76 23.34 -14.32
CA SER A 154 25.15 24.67 -14.19
C SER A 154 24.64 25.14 -15.56
N GLY A 155 23.39 25.60 -15.61
CA GLY A 155 22.68 26.02 -16.83
C GLY A 155 21.89 24.89 -17.51
N SER A 156 21.95 23.65 -17.01
CA SER A 156 21.17 22.54 -17.57
C SER A 156 19.67 22.73 -17.37
N VAL A 157 18.90 22.12 -18.27
CA VAL A 157 17.43 22.13 -18.31
C VAL A 157 16.90 20.72 -18.05
N ILE A 158 16.13 20.58 -16.98
CA ILE A 158 15.44 19.34 -16.62
C ILE A 158 13.97 19.49 -16.99
N GLY A 159 13.48 18.66 -17.91
CA GLY A 159 12.10 18.66 -18.34
C GLY A 159 11.25 17.68 -17.54
N VAL A 160 10.02 18.07 -17.23
CA VAL A 160 9.01 17.18 -16.63
C VAL A 160 7.65 17.54 -17.21
N ASP A 161 6.81 16.54 -17.46
CA ASP A 161 5.39 16.76 -17.75
C ASP A 161 4.68 17.21 -16.46
N PRO A 162 4.19 18.46 -16.38
CA PRO A 162 3.62 19.02 -15.16
C PRO A 162 2.31 18.35 -14.76
N THR A 163 1.66 17.60 -15.67
CA THR A 163 0.45 16.84 -15.33
C THR A 163 0.78 15.59 -14.50
N THR A 164 1.96 15.00 -14.70
CA THR A 164 2.35 13.72 -14.05
C THR A 164 3.19 13.89 -12.78
N TYR A 165 3.42 15.12 -12.33
CA TYR A 165 4.27 15.40 -11.17
C TYR A 165 3.50 16.24 -10.15
N THR A 166 3.50 15.82 -8.89
CA THR A 166 2.74 16.50 -7.83
C THR A 166 3.35 17.86 -7.51
N ARG A 167 2.55 18.80 -7.00
CA ARG A 167 3.05 20.13 -6.63
C ARG A 167 4.09 20.07 -5.52
N SER A 168 3.90 19.20 -4.54
CA SER A 168 4.86 18.98 -3.45
C SER A 168 6.22 18.50 -3.98
N ALA A 169 6.22 17.49 -4.86
CA ALA A 169 7.45 16.98 -5.48
C ALA A 169 8.11 18.03 -6.38
N TRP A 170 7.32 18.76 -7.19
CA TRP A 170 7.82 19.84 -8.05
C TRP A 170 8.56 20.91 -7.24
N THR A 171 7.89 21.45 -6.22
CA THR A 171 8.43 22.55 -5.41
C THR A 171 9.72 22.13 -4.70
N THR A 172 9.76 20.90 -4.19
CA THR A 172 10.95 20.34 -3.54
C THR A 172 12.13 20.23 -4.51
N LEU A 173 11.88 19.69 -5.71
CA LEU A 173 12.90 19.52 -6.73
C LEU A 173 13.39 20.86 -7.28
N GLU A 174 12.48 21.77 -7.63
CA GLU A 174 12.79 23.10 -8.16
C GLU A 174 13.67 23.90 -7.22
N ASN A 175 13.34 23.92 -5.93
CA ASN A 175 14.14 24.61 -4.90
C ASN A 175 15.57 24.07 -4.83
N ALA A 176 15.77 22.76 -4.97
CA ALA A 176 17.08 22.14 -4.94
C ALA A 176 17.89 22.44 -6.20
N LEU A 177 17.26 22.38 -7.38
CA LEU A 177 17.93 22.64 -8.66
C LEU A 177 18.33 24.11 -8.82
N ASN A 178 17.52 25.04 -8.31
CA ASN A 178 17.82 26.47 -8.33
C ASN A 178 19.11 26.81 -7.57
N GLN A 179 19.46 26.06 -6.51
CA GLN A 179 20.70 26.28 -5.75
C GLN A 179 21.97 25.99 -6.56
N VAL A 180 21.88 25.20 -7.62
CA VAL A 180 23.00 24.84 -8.51
C VAL A 180 22.82 25.38 -9.92
N ASN A 181 21.95 26.39 -10.09
CA ASN A 181 21.67 27.02 -11.38
C ASN A 181 21.19 26.03 -12.46
N VAL A 182 20.40 25.03 -12.06
CA VAL A 182 19.73 24.08 -12.97
C VAL A 182 18.25 24.43 -13.04
N THR A 183 17.69 24.50 -14.24
CA THR A 183 16.29 24.91 -14.47
C THR A 183 15.38 23.70 -14.54
N LEU A 184 14.33 23.66 -13.71
CA LEU A 184 13.20 22.76 -13.89
C LEU A 184 12.19 23.39 -14.85
N ARG A 185 11.91 22.75 -15.98
CA ARG A 185 11.03 23.28 -17.03
C ARG A 185 9.75 22.44 -17.15
N PRO A 186 8.55 23.04 -17.02
CA PRO A 186 7.31 22.35 -17.34
C PRO A 186 7.19 22.14 -18.85
N ILE A 187 6.93 20.91 -19.26
CA ILE A 187 6.73 20.52 -20.66
C ILE A 187 5.35 19.83 -20.78
N PRO A 188 4.27 20.58 -21.09
CA PRO A 188 2.91 20.03 -21.14
C PRO A 188 2.68 18.94 -22.19
N GLU A 189 3.49 18.89 -23.25
CA GLU A 189 3.49 17.78 -24.20
C GLU A 189 4.39 16.66 -23.68
N ASN A 190 3.84 15.48 -23.41
CA ASN A 190 4.63 14.37 -22.89
C ASN A 190 5.61 13.83 -23.94
N LEU A 191 6.91 13.87 -23.63
CA LEU A 191 7.95 13.51 -24.60
C LEU A 191 8.03 12.00 -24.85
N VAL A 192 7.53 11.16 -23.94
CA VAL A 192 7.44 9.71 -24.15
C VAL A 192 6.33 9.38 -25.13
N ASP A 193 5.18 10.03 -25.02
CA ASP A 193 4.07 9.83 -25.96
C ASP A 193 4.44 10.32 -27.37
N LEU A 194 5.20 11.40 -27.47
CA LEU A 194 5.78 11.84 -28.75
C LEU A 194 6.77 10.80 -29.31
N ALA A 195 7.61 10.20 -28.48
CA ALA A 195 8.55 9.14 -28.89
C ALA A 195 7.82 7.90 -29.41
N ARG A 196 6.80 7.44 -28.66
CA ARG A 196 5.86 6.37 -29.01
C ARG A 196 5.28 6.55 -30.41
N VAL A 197 4.69 7.71 -30.67
CA VAL A 197 4.11 8.04 -31.99
C VAL A 197 5.18 8.01 -33.09
N ARG A 198 6.37 8.60 -32.86
CA ARG A 198 7.44 8.67 -33.87
C ARG A 198 8.00 7.32 -34.28
N ILE A 199 7.97 6.32 -33.40
CA ILE A 199 8.45 4.97 -33.72
C ILE A 199 7.33 3.99 -34.13
N GLY A 200 6.11 4.48 -34.30
CA GLY A 200 4.97 3.67 -34.74
C GLY A 200 4.34 2.81 -33.64
N ASP A 201 4.51 3.19 -32.37
CA ASP A 201 3.97 2.50 -31.20
C ASP A 201 3.18 3.50 -30.32
N PRO A 202 2.12 4.16 -30.86
CA PRO A 202 1.38 5.20 -30.16
C PRO A 202 0.69 4.65 -28.89
N PRO A 203 0.49 5.47 -27.84
CA PRO A 203 -0.23 5.02 -26.66
C PRO A 203 -1.66 4.59 -27.03
N PRO A 204 -2.23 3.59 -26.33
CA PRO A 204 -3.63 3.26 -26.47
C PRO A 204 -4.52 4.44 -26.05
N PRO A 205 -5.77 4.53 -26.55
CA PRO A 205 -6.68 5.59 -26.16
C PRO A 205 -6.96 5.53 -24.65
N ARG A 206 -7.14 6.69 -24.03
CA ARG A 206 -7.56 6.77 -22.63
C ARG A 206 -8.94 6.11 -22.48
N PRO A 207 -9.14 5.23 -21.49
CA PRO A 207 -10.46 4.70 -21.16
C PRO A 207 -11.47 5.81 -20.83
N ASN A 208 -12.73 5.57 -21.19
CA ASN A 208 -13.88 6.41 -20.87
C ASN A 208 -15.10 5.50 -20.75
N ASN A 209 -15.03 4.60 -19.77
CA ASN A 209 -15.99 3.53 -19.55
C ASN A 209 -17.27 4.09 -18.91
N ALA A 210 -18.35 3.28 -18.92
CA ALA A 210 -19.61 3.69 -18.31
C ALA A 210 -19.48 3.92 -16.80
N LEU A 211 -20.14 4.97 -16.29
CA LEU A 211 -20.23 5.23 -14.87
C LEU A 211 -21.26 4.29 -14.22
N LEU A 212 -21.05 4.02 -12.93
CA LEU A 212 -21.94 3.25 -12.07
C LEU A 212 -22.41 4.12 -10.91
N ALA A 213 -23.72 4.18 -10.70
CA ALA A 213 -24.31 4.83 -9.53
C ALA A 213 -24.22 3.92 -8.29
N LEU A 214 -23.88 4.49 -7.13
CA LEU A 214 -23.82 3.78 -5.86
C LEU A 214 -24.80 4.40 -4.86
N SER A 215 -25.91 3.72 -4.60
CA SER A 215 -27.00 4.19 -3.74
C SER A 215 -26.58 4.35 -2.27
N VAL A 216 -27.37 5.12 -1.52
CA VAL A 216 -27.19 5.31 -0.06
C VAL A 216 -27.26 4.03 0.77
N GLU A 217 -27.77 2.92 0.25
CA GLU A 217 -27.75 1.64 0.95
C GLU A 217 -26.33 1.08 1.11
N PHE A 218 -25.41 1.48 0.21
CA PHE A 218 -23.99 1.14 0.28
C PHE A 218 -23.16 2.29 0.86
N THR A 219 -23.52 3.55 0.57
CA THR A 219 -22.68 4.71 0.95
C THR A 219 -23.05 5.33 2.29
N GLY A 220 -24.27 5.11 2.79
CA GLY A 220 -24.79 5.68 4.04
C GLY A 220 -24.98 7.20 4.08
N ARG A 221 -24.57 7.92 3.03
CA ARG A 221 -24.68 9.38 2.95
C ARG A 221 -24.87 9.82 1.51
N ARG A 222 -25.81 10.74 1.29
CA ARG A 222 -26.06 11.24 -0.06
C ARG A 222 -24.93 12.12 -0.58
N SER A 223 -24.80 12.15 -1.90
CA SER A 223 -23.88 13.07 -2.61
C SER A 223 -24.12 14.53 -2.18
N ALA A 224 -25.38 14.98 -2.05
CA ALA A 224 -25.69 16.35 -1.66
C ALA A 224 -25.21 16.71 -0.25
N ASP A 225 -25.28 15.75 0.68
CA ASP A 225 -24.86 15.97 2.06
C ASP A 225 -23.31 16.07 2.13
N LYS A 226 -22.59 15.30 1.31
CA LYS A 226 -21.13 15.39 1.15
C LYS A 226 -20.72 16.72 0.52
N VAL A 227 -21.34 17.10 -0.59
CA VAL A 227 -21.10 18.36 -1.29
C VAL A 227 -21.38 19.57 -0.38
N SER A 228 -22.50 19.56 0.35
CA SER A 228 -22.85 20.64 1.28
C SER A 228 -21.82 20.80 2.42
N ASN A 229 -21.33 19.68 2.97
CA ASN A 229 -20.26 19.69 3.95
C ASN A 229 -18.98 20.33 3.38
N LEU A 230 -18.55 19.92 2.18
CA LEU A 230 -17.38 20.49 1.51
C LEU A 230 -17.54 21.99 1.24
N MET A 231 -18.72 22.43 0.78
CA MET A 231 -19.00 23.86 0.58
C MET A 231 -18.88 24.67 1.88
N SER A 232 -19.29 24.11 3.01
CA SER A 232 -19.11 24.75 4.32
C SER A 232 -17.63 24.82 4.71
N GLN A 233 -16.83 23.79 4.40
CA GLN A 233 -15.39 23.82 4.63
C GLN A 233 -14.67 24.85 3.74
N ILE A 234 -15.08 25.01 2.48
CA ILE A 234 -14.57 26.04 1.57
C ILE A 234 -14.72 27.42 2.20
N VAL A 235 -15.93 27.74 2.69
CA VAL A 235 -16.21 29.02 3.36
C VAL A 235 -15.40 29.17 4.64
N ALA A 236 -15.33 28.13 5.48
CA ALA A 236 -14.59 28.17 6.75
C ALA A 236 -13.08 28.37 6.56
N ARG A 237 -12.51 27.90 5.44
CA ARG A 237 -11.10 28.09 5.06
C ARG A 237 -10.84 29.39 4.31
N GLY A 238 -11.87 30.20 4.04
CA GLY A 238 -11.74 31.43 3.25
C GLY A 238 -11.38 31.19 1.78
N ALA A 239 -11.64 29.98 1.25
CA ALA A 239 -11.40 29.64 -0.13
C ALA A 239 -12.60 30.03 -1.02
N SER A 240 -12.33 30.33 -2.28
CA SER A 240 -13.35 30.64 -3.30
C SER A 240 -13.79 29.41 -4.09
N ALA A 241 -12.94 28.39 -4.14
CA ALA A 241 -13.21 27.12 -4.79
C ALA A 241 -12.39 25.99 -4.14
N LEU A 242 -12.88 24.75 -4.27
CA LEU A 242 -12.13 23.52 -4.02
C LEU A 242 -12.04 22.74 -5.33
N VAL A 243 -10.83 22.34 -5.70
CA VAL A 243 -10.58 21.52 -6.90
C VAL A 243 -10.14 20.13 -6.45
N LEU A 244 -10.94 19.13 -6.80
CA LEU A 244 -10.63 17.72 -6.55
C LEU A 244 -10.01 17.11 -7.80
N THR A 245 -8.87 16.46 -7.60
CA THR A 245 -8.07 15.85 -8.66
C THR A 245 -7.94 14.35 -8.51
N ALA A 246 -7.95 13.83 -7.28
CA ALA A 246 -7.87 12.39 -7.03
C ALA A 246 -9.19 11.71 -7.45
N LEU A 247 -9.10 10.63 -8.21
CA LEU A 247 -10.28 10.01 -8.84
C LEU A 247 -11.22 9.39 -7.80
N ASP A 248 -10.67 8.83 -6.73
CA ASP A 248 -11.39 8.26 -5.60
C ASP A 248 -12.11 9.33 -4.75
N ASP A 249 -11.52 10.53 -4.61
CA ASP A 249 -12.21 11.67 -3.98
C ASP A 249 -13.46 12.08 -4.78
N ILE A 250 -13.36 12.10 -6.12
CA ILE A 250 -14.47 12.49 -7.00
C ILE A 250 -15.56 11.41 -6.96
N ALA A 251 -15.18 10.14 -7.09
CA ALA A 251 -16.07 8.99 -6.99
C ALA A 251 -16.82 8.95 -5.64
N PHE A 252 -16.10 9.15 -4.53
CA PHE A 252 -16.69 9.21 -3.19
C PHE A 252 -17.66 10.38 -3.04
N THR A 253 -17.28 11.57 -3.52
CA THR A 253 -18.09 12.79 -3.36
C THR A 253 -19.41 12.66 -4.09
N LEU A 254 -19.40 12.13 -5.31
CA LEU A 254 -20.57 12.06 -6.18
C LEU A 254 -21.41 10.79 -6.00
N ASN A 255 -20.99 9.84 -5.16
CA ASN A 255 -21.58 8.49 -5.07
C ASN A 255 -21.58 7.76 -6.41
N LEU A 256 -20.53 7.98 -7.22
CA LEU A 256 -20.34 7.34 -8.52
C LEU A 256 -19.12 6.42 -8.47
N ARG A 257 -19.06 5.47 -9.38
CA ARG A 257 -17.95 4.55 -9.64
C ARG A 257 -17.71 4.45 -11.14
N GLY A 258 -16.58 3.89 -11.52
CA GLY A 258 -16.23 3.62 -12.90
C GLY A 258 -15.27 2.44 -13.01
N SER A 259 -14.63 2.31 -14.17
CA SER A 259 -13.68 1.23 -14.44
C SER A 259 -12.56 1.66 -15.38
N ASP A 260 -12.19 2.94 -15.35
CA ASP A 260 -11.17 3.47 -16.25
C ASP A 260 -9.76 3.03 -15.84
N ILE A 261 -9.54 2.80 -14.56
CA ILE A 261 -8.30 2.26 -14.00
C ILE A 261 -8.54 0.78 -13.66
N PRO A 262 -7.71 -0.16 -14.14
CA PRO A 262 -7.82 -1.55 -13.73
C PRO A 262 -7.85 -1.69 -12.21
N TYR A 263 -8.77 -2.51 -11.69
CA TYR A 263 -8.95 -2.84 -10.27
C TYR A 263 -9.49 -1.72 -9.35
N ASN A 264 -9.29 -0.46 -9.73
CA ASN A 264 -9.79 0.69 -8.99
C ASN A 264 -11.12 1.17 -9.62
N PRO A 265 -12.25 1.13 -8.89
CA PRO A 265 -13.58 1.45 -9.44
C PRO A 265 -13.80 2.97 -9.56
N VAL A 266 -12.89 3.65 -10.26
CA VAL A 266 -12.81 5.10 -10.44
C VAL A 266 -12.85 5.46 -11.92
N PHE A 267 -12.98 6.76 -12.20
CA PHE A 267 -13.17 7.27 -13.55
C PHE A 267 -12.44 8.60 -13.74
N PHE A 268 -11.81 8.82 -14.90
CA PHE A 268 -11.02 10.02 -15.19
C PHE A 268 -11.84 11.30 -15.17
N ALA A 269 -11.75 12.06 -14.08
CA ALA A 269 -12.50 13.30 -13.92
C ALA A 269 -11.75 14.35 -13.11
N TYR A 270 -12.23 15.59 -13.20
CA TYR A 270 -11.98 16.63 -12.21
C TYR A 270 -13.31 17.15 -11.68
N LEU A 271 -13.35 17.55 -10.41
CA LEU A 271 -14.54 18.16 -9.81
C LEU A 271 -14.17 19.50 -9.18
N ILE A 272 -14.83 20.57 -9.62
CA ILE A 272 -14.65 21.92 -9.07
C ILE A 272 -15.90 22.30 -8.30
N LEU A 273 -15.72 22.61 -7.02
CA LEU A 273 -16.76 23.06 -6.12
C LEU A 273 -16.58 24.55 -5.82
N ARG A 274 -17.64 25.33 -6.02
CA ARG A 274 -17.75 26.74 -5.61
C ARG A 274 -18.99 26.89 -4.73
N PRO A 275 -19.14 27.99 -3.98
CA PRO A 275 -20.41 28.29 -3.32
C PRO A 275 -21.58 28.20 -4.32
N ASN A 276 -22.49 27.23 -4.12
CA ASN A 276 -23.65 26.94 -4.96
C ASN A 276 -23.38 26.41 -6.38
N SER A 277 -22.18 25.91 -6.69
CA SER A 277 -21.89 25.34 -8.02
C SER A 277 -20.98 24.12 -7.91
N VAL A 278 -21.33 23.08 -8.68
CA VAL A 278 -20.57 21.84 -8.81
C VAL A 278 -20.34 21.61 -10.30
N VAL A 279 -19.08 21.57 -10.72
CA VAL A 279 -18.71 21.40 -12.13
C VAL A 279 -17.87 20.13 -12.27
N LEU A 280 -18.41 19.15 -13.00
CA LEU A 280 -17.77 17.86 -13.28
C LEU A 280 -17.15 17.90 -14.68
N PHE A 281 -15.86 17.64 -14.78
CA PHE A 281 -15.14 17.46 -16.04
C PHE A 281 -15.00 15.97 -16.30
N TRP A 282 -15.76 15.44 -17.25
CA TRP A 282 -15.88 14.02 -17.50
C TRP A 282 -16.11 13.74 -18.98
N GLY A 283 -15.38 12.75 -19.53
CA GLY A 283 -15.56 12.26 -20.89
C GLY A 283 -15.74 13.40 -21.91
N ASN A 284 -16.82 13.30 -22.70
CA ASN A 284 -17.20 14.30 -23.70
C ASN A 284 -18.11 15.42 -23.17
N GLY A 285 -18.32 15.52 -21.85
CA GLY A 285 -19.22 16.50 -21.24
C GLY A 285 -20.69 16.11 -21.25
N SER A 286 -21.03 14.82 -21.28
CA SER A 286 -22.41 14.33 -21.18
C SER A 286 -22.51 13.11 -20.27
N LEU A 287 -23.54 13.08 -19.42
CA LEU A 287 -23.88 11.94 -18.56
C LEU A 287 -25.07 11.17 -19.15
N SER A 288 -25.13 9.86 -18.88
CA SER A 288 -26.29 9.05 -19.22
C SER A 288 -27.49 9.40 -18.33
N ALA A 289 -28.70 9.10 -18.81
CA ALA A 289 -29.94 9.49 -18.15
C ALA A 289 -30.09 8.90 -16.74
N ASP A 290 -29.61 7.67 -16.53
CA ASP A 290 -29.61 6.98 -15.24
C ASP A 290 -28.68 7.66 -14.23
N ILE A 291 -27.50 8.13 -14.65
CA ILE A 291 -26.57 8.86 -13.78
C ILE A 291 -27.13 10.24 -13.42
N VAL A 292 -27.75 10.94 -14.38
CA VAL A 292 -28.45 12.20 -14.12
C VAL A 292 -29.59 11.98 -13.12
N GLN A 293 -30.38 10.91 -13.30
CA GLN A 293 -31.46 10.55 -12.38
C GLN A 293 -30.93 10.23 -10.98
N HIS A 294 -29.83 9.46 -10.87
CA HIS A 294 -29.20 9.15 -9.61
C HIS A 294 -28.75 10.42 -8.87
N LEU A 295 -27.96 11.28 -9.51
CA LEU A 295 -27.49 12.53 -8.90
C LEU A 295 -28.67 13.43 -8.50
N THR A 296 -29.72 13.49 -9.31
CA THR A 296 -30.95 14.21 -8.97
C THR A 296 -31.63 13.62 -7.73
N SER A 297 -31.74 12.29 -7.64
CA SER A 297 -32.33 11.61 -6.47
C SER A 297 -31.49 11.79 -5.19
N GLU A 298 -30.18 11.94 -5.35
CA GLU A 298 -29.23 12.25 -4.29
C GLU A 298 -29.22 13.74 -3.91
N GLY A 299 -29.96 14.59 -4.63
CA GLY A 299 -30.06 16.04 -4.41
C GLY A 299 -28.87 16.85 -4.95
N THR A 300 -28.07 16.27 -5.85
CA THR A 300 -26.86 16.91 -6.40
C THR A 300 -27.08 17.30 -7.85
N GLN A 301 -26.92 18.59 -8.16
CA GLN A 301 -26.94 19.10 -9.53
C GLN A 301 -25.50 19.40 -9.96
N VAL A 302 -25.12 18.91 -11.14
CA VAL A 302 -23.77 19.10 -11.71
C VAL A 302 -23.86 19.80 -13.06
N ASP A 303 -22.99 20.78 -13.31
CA ASP A 303 -22.67 21.25 -14.65
C ASP A 303 -21.57 20.32 -15.20
N VAL A 304 -21.83 19.67 -16.34
CA VAL A 304 -20.91 18.67 -16.90
C VAL A 304 -20.21 19.26 -18.11
N ARG A 305 -18.87 19.16 -18.11
CA ARG A 305 -18.00 19.67 -19.17
C ARG A 305 -17.08 18.58 -19.68
N PRO A 306 -16.60 18.68 -20.93
CA PRO A 306 -15.57 17.75 -21.44
C PRO A 306 -14.32 17.77 -20.57
N TYR A 307 -13.71 16.61 -20.38
CA TYR A 307 -12.51 16.44 -19.53
C TYR A 307 -11.37 17.38 -19.95
N GLU A 308 -11.17 17.57 -21.25
CA GLU A 308 -10.10 18.39 -21.85
C GLU A 308 -10.25 19.89 -21.53
N GLN A 309 -11.44 20.36 -21.14
CA GLN A 309 -11.69 21.76 -20.81
C GLN A 309 -11.28 22.14 -19.39
N THR A 310 -10.82 21.18 -18.56
CA THR A 310 -10.53 21.40 -17.14
C THR A 310 -9.58 22.58 -16.91
N PHE A 311 -8.39 22.56 -17.52
CA PHE A 311 -7.37 23.57 -17.24
C PHE A 311 -7.72 24.96 -17.79
N GLU A 312 -8.38 25.02 -18.95
CA GLU A 312 -8.86 26.27 -19.51
C GLU A 312 -9.96 26.87 -18.63
N TYR A 313 -10.94 26.06 -18.23
CA TYR A 313 -12.01 26.49 -17.33
C TYR A 313 -11.43 27.00 -16.00
N LEU A 314 -10.52 26.25 -15.39
CA LEU A 314 -9.92 26.63 -14.11
C LEU A 314 -9.17 27.96 -14.20
N ARG A 315 -8.42 28.18 -15.28
CA ARG A 315 -7.73 29.46 -15.52
C ARG A 315 -8.70 30.62 -15.72
N ASN A 316 -9.76 30.41 -16.49
CA ASN A 316 -10.78 31.44 -16.71
C ASN A 316 -11.53 31.77 -15.41
N MET A 317 -11.93 30.76 -14.66
CA MET A 317 -12.52 30.91 -13.33
C MET A 317 -11.59 31.68 -12.38
N ALA A 318 -10.30 31.33 -12.34
CA ALA A 318 -9.32 32.03 -11.51
C ALA A 318 -9.17 33.52 -11.91
N ASN A 319 -9.23 33.84 -13.20
CA ASN A 319 -9.18 35.21 -13.71
C ASN A 319 -10.44 36.05 -13.39
N GLU A 320 -11.60 35.41 -13.22
CA GLU A 320 -12.84 36.06 -12.82
C GLU A 320 -12.88 36.41 -11.32
N LEU A 321 -12.07 35.73 -10.50
CA LEU A 321 -12.02 35.96 -9.07
C LEU A 321 -11.25 37.26 -8.73
N PRO A 322 -11.61 37.96 -7.64
CA PRO A 322 -10.82 39.08 -7.15
C PRO A 322 -9.36 38.66 -6.90
N ARG A 323 -8.41 39.51 -7.28
CA ARG A 323 -6.98 39.27 -7.03
C ARG A 323 -6.71 38.97 -5.55
N GLY A 324 -5.91 37.95 -5.28
CA GLY A 324 -5.62 37.47 -3.92
C GLY A 324 -6.66 36.50 -3.36
N SER A 325 -7.70 36.13 -4.12
CA SER A 325 -8.60 35.03 -3.75
C SER A 325 -7.83 33.72 -3.62
N THR A 326 -8.35 32.81 -2.80
CA THR A 326 -7.71 31.52 -2.50
C THR A 326 -8.45 30.38 -3.17
N ILE A 327 -7.73 29.52 -3.90
CA ILE A 327 -8.25 28.26 -4.45
C ILE A 327 -7.65 27.11 -3.66
N TRP A 328 -8.48 26.22 -3.13
CA TRP A 328 -8.05 25.05 -2.39
C TRP A 328 -7.81 23.88 -3.33
N LEU A 329 -6.59 23.33 -3.29
CA LEU A 329 -6.16 22.15 -4.03
C LEU A 329 -5.40 21.20 -3.10
N SER A 330 -5.38 19.92 -3.45
CA SER A 330 -4.48 18.99 -2.77
C SER A 330 -3.02 19.29 -3.13
N GLN A 331 -2.10 19.28 -2.17
CA GLN A 331 -0.64 19.34 -2.46
C GLN A 331 -0.14 18.16 -3.32
N ASP A 332 -0.90 17.06 -3.31
CA ASP A 332 -0.65 15.86 -4.12
C ASP A 332 -1.28 15.97 -5.53
N GLY A 333 -2.04 17.03 -5.79
CA GLY A 333 -2.49 17.36 -7.14
C GLY A 333 -1.32 17.74 -8.05
N SER A 334 -1.49 17.54 -9.35
CA SER A 334 -0.46 17.80 -10.35
C SER A 334 0.01 19.26 -10.35
N HIS A 335 1.25 19.50 -10.75
CA HIS A 335 1.78 20.85 -10.89
C HIS A 335 0.98 21.64 -11.94
N ALA A 336 0.50 20.99 -13.00
CA ALA A 336 -0.31 21.61 -14.05
C ALA A 336 -1.63 22.20 -13.52
N VAL A 337 -2.34 21.50 -12.64
CA VAL A 337 -3.59 22.03 -12.06
C VAL A 337 -3.31 23.24 -11.16
N HIS A 338 -2.18 23.26 -10.46
CA HIS A 338 -1.77 24.39 -9.64
C HIS A 338 -1.43 25.60 -10.50
N LEU A 339 -0.67 25.42 -11.58
CA LEU A 339 -0.38 26.51 -12.53
C LEU A 339 -1.66 27.10 -13.13
N ALA A 340 -2.64 26.26 -13.47
CA ALA A 340 -3.93 26.73 -13.97
C ALA A 340 -4.72 27.54 -12.91
N ALA A 341 -4.67 27.13 -11.64
CA ALA A 341 -5.33 27.83 -10.54
C ALA A 341 -4.64 29.15 -10.14
N GLU A 342 -3.31 29.22 -10.20
CA GLU A 342 -2.52 30.39 -9.80
C GLU A 342 -2.72 31.59 -10.75
N SER A 343 -3.10 31.33 -12.01
CA SER A 343 -3.36 32.32 -13.07
C SER A 343 -2.37 33.48 -13.09
N ASP A 344 -1.12 33.17 -13.45
CA ASP A 344 0.02 34.10 -13.48
C ASP A 344 0.29 34.82 -12.14
N GLY A 345 0.01 34.15 -11.02
CA GLY A 345 0.25 34.65 -9.66
C GLY A 345 -0.82 35.63 -9.17
N ALA A 346 -1.98 35.69 -9.85
CA ALA A 346 -3.11 36.49 -9.39
C ALA A 346 -3.80 35.88 -8.17
N MET A 347 -3.79 34.56 -8.03
CA MET A 347 -4.47 33.80 -6.97
C MET A 347 -3.49 33.20 -5.95
N ASN A 348 -4.00 32.98 -4.74
CA ASN A 348 -3.34 32.16 -3.73
C ASN A 348 -3.83 30.70 -3.83
N THR A 349 -2.97 29.74 -3.53
CA THR A 349 -3.33 28.32 -3.43
C THR A 349 -3.24 27.85 -1.97
N LEU A 350 -4.32 27.26 -1.46
CA LEU A 350 -4.28 26.50 -0.20
C LEU A 350 -3.93 25.05 -0.55
N SER A 351 -2.63 24.74 -0.67
CA SER A 351 -2.15 23.39 -0.99
C SER A 351 -1.99 22.56 0.30
N THR A 352 -3.02 21.80 0.66
CA THR A 352 -3.03 20.94 1.86
C THR A 352 -3.58 19.56 1.51
N VAL A 353 -3.73 18.63 2.47
CA VAL A 353 -4.44 17.36 2.20
C VAL A 353 -5.88 17.63 1.76
N SER A 354 -6.41 16.80 0.86
CA SER A 354 -7.80 16.90 0.42
C SER A 354 -8.77 16.72 1.60
N PRO A 355 -9.79 17.59 1.74
CA PRO A 355 -10.81 17.40 2.77
C PRO A 355 -11.67 16.15 2.52
N VAL A 356 -11.73 15.67 1.27
CA VAL A 356 -12.44 14.44 0.93
C VAL A 356 -11.66 13.22 1.41
N ALA A 357 -10.34 13.21 1.22
CA ALA A 357 -9.48 12.15 1.76
C ALA A 357 -9.62 12.00 3.27
N LEU A 358 -9.70 13.13 4.00
CA LEU A 358 -9.96 13.14 5.46
C LEU A 358 -11.37 12.68 5.82
N MET A 359 -12.36 12.92 4.96
CA MET A 359 -13.74 12.51 5.20
C MET A 359 -13.94 11.02 4.97
N LYS A 360 -13.37 10.46 3.90
CA LYS A 360 -13.59 9.07 3.49
C LYS A 360 -12.69 8.07 4.21
N CYS A 361 -11.58 8.52 4.80
CA CYS A 361 -10.71 7.62 5.57
C CYS A 361 -11.41 7.06 6.82
N VAL A 362 -12.40 7.78 7.38
CA VAL A 362 -13.28 7.35 8.49
C VAL A 362 -14.62 6.88 7.94
N LYS A 363 -14.88 5.58 8.01
CA LYS A 363 -16.05 4.94 7.42
C LYS A 363 -17.25 5.13 8.34
N ASN A 364 -18.41 5.37 7.74
CA ASN A 364 -19.66 5.40 8.49
C ASN A 364 -20.23 3.98 8.73
N GLU A 365 -21.23 3.84 9.59
CA GLU A 365 -21.80 2.53 9.96
C GLU A 365 -22.39 1.72 8.79
N VAL A 366 -22.82 2.37 7.71
CA VAL A 366 -23.26 1.63 6.50
C VAL A 366 -22.05 1.05 5.79
N GLU A 367 -21.01 1.85 5.58
CA GLU A 367 -19.74 1.42 4.96
C GLU A 367 -19.03 0.33 5.81
N LEU A 368 -18.99 0.48 7.14
CA LEU A 368 -18.41 -0.52 8.04
C LEU A 368 -19.17 -1.85 8.01
N ARG A 369 -20.50 -1.82 7.99
CA ARG A 369 -21.32 -3.03 7.80
C ARG A 369 -21.09 -3.65 6.44
N GLY A 370 -20.93 -2.83 5.41
CA GLY A 370 -20.54 -3.25 4.08
C GLY A 370 -19.20 -4.00 4.10
N PHE A 371 -18.15 -3.41 4.66
CA PHE A 371 -16.84 -4.06 4.80
C PHE A 371 -16.94 -5.42 5.50
N ARG A 372 -17.63 -5.49 6.64
CA ARG A 372 -17.83 -6.76 7.37
C ARG A 372 -18.57 -7.80 6.51
N SER A 373 -19.60 -7.38 5.78
CA SER A 373 -20.34 -8.22 4.82
C SER A 373 -19.45 -8.70 3.66
N ALA A 374 -18.63 -7.82 3.07
CA ALA A 374 -17.69 -8.16 2.00
C ALA A 374 -16.66 -9.19 2.47
N HIS A 375 -16.12 -9.07 3.68
CA HIS A 375 -15.14 -10.01 4.22
C HIS A 375 -15.72 -11.37 4.60
N ILE A 376 -17.02 -11.45 4.93
CA ILE A 376 -17.71 -12.74 5.08
C ILE A 376 -17.80 -13.45 3.72
N LYS A 377 -18.27 -12.74 2.68
CA LYS A 377 -18.36 -13.27 1.30
C LYS A 377 -16.99 -13.72 0.80
N ASP A 378 -15.97 -12.87 0.96
CA ASP A 378 -14.61 -13.17 0.55
C ASP A 378 -14.03 -14.36 1.31
N GLY A 379 -14.29 -14.46 2.62
CA GLY A 379 -13.90 -15.61 3.45
C GLY A 379 -14.47 -16.94 2.95
N ILE A 380 -15.73 -16.97 2.48
CA ILE A 380 -16.32 -18.16 1.85
C ILE A 380 -15.55 -18.55 0.57
N ALA A 381 -15.28 -17.59 -0.31
CA ALA A 381 -14.53 -17.84 -1.54
C ALA A 381 -13.10 -18.32 -1.25
N VAL A 382 -12.40 -17.67 -0.32
CA VAL A 382 -11.03 -18.01 0.09
C VAL A 382 -10.95 -19.40 0.71
N VAL A 383 -11.86 -19.78 1.60
CA VAL A 383 -11.86 -21.13 2.20
C VAL A 383 -12.05 -22.21 1.14
N ARG A 384 -12.96 -22.00 0.19
CA ARG A 384 -13.19 -22.92 -0.94
C ARG A 384 -11.95 -23.02 -1.83
N PHE A 385 -11.30 -21.89 -2.09
CA PHE A 385 -10.05 -21.82 -2.84
C PHE A 385 -8.92 -22.58 -2.14
N LEU A 386 -8.72 -22.34 -0.83
CA LEU A 386 -7.68 -22.98 -0.05
C LEU A 386 -7.85 -24.51 -0.05
N ARG A 387 -9.08 -25.01 0.08
CA ARG A 387 -9.35 -26.44 -0.06
C ARG A 387 -8.98 -26.93 -1.46
N TRP A 388 -9.49 -26.26 -2.49
CA TRP A 388 -9.29 -26.64 -3.89
C TRP A 388 -7.79 -26.76 -4.23
N VAL A 389 -6.98 -25.76 -3.90
CA VAL A 389 -5.55 -25.78 -4.28
C VAL A 389 -4.79 -26.90 -3.56
N HIS A 390 -5.07 -27.14 -2.28
CA HIS A 390 -4.47 -28.23 -1.52
C HIS A 390 -4.85 -29.60 -2.08
N GLU A 391 -6.14 -29.83 -2.36
CA GLU A 391 -6.62 -31.11 -2.90
C GLU A 391 -6.02 -31.40 -4.29
N ARG A 392 -5.96 -30.39 -5.16
CA ARG A 392 -5.46 -30.56 -6.54
C ARG A 392 -3.96 -30.82 -6.60
N VAL A 393 -3.18 -30.05 -5.84
CA VAL A 393 -1.72 -30.27 -5.76
C VAL A 393 -1.43 -31.62 -5.10
N ALA A 394 -2.16 -32.01 -4.05
CA ALA A 394 -2.00 -33.31 -3.39
C ALA A 394 -2.40 -34.49 -4.29
N ALA A 395 -3.35 -34.30 -5.21
CA ALA A 395 -3.71 -35.29 -6.22
C ALA A 395 -2.68 -35.44 -7.35
N GLY A 396 -1.63 -34.61 -7.37
CA GLY A 396 -0.61 -34.61 -8.41
C GLY A 396 -1.06 -33.94 -9.71
N GLU A 397 -2.09 -33.09 -9.66
CA GLU A 397 -2.51 -32.30 -10.82
C GLU A 397 -1.54 -31.14 -11.08
N ASN A 398 -1.35 -30.79 -12.36
CA ASN A 398 -0.49 -29.68 -12.78
C ASN A 398 -1.19 -28.33 -12.57
N VAL A 399 -1.33 -27.91 -11.31
CA VAL A 399 -1.87 -26.59 -10.96
C VAL A 399 -0.79 -25.53 -11.14
N THR A 400 -1.07 -24.49 -11.91
CA THR A 400 -0.15 -23.35 -12.10
C THR A 400 -0.50 -22.16 -11.21
N GLU A 401 0.43 -21.22 -11.05
CA GLU A 401 0.19 -19.94 -10.38
C GLU A 401 -0.96 -19.14 -11.03
N ILE A 402 -1.12 -19.24 -12.36
CA ILE A 402 -2.25 -18.64 -13.07
C ILE A 402 -3.56 -19.35 -12.73
N ASN A 403 -3.56 -20.69 -12.64
CA ASN A 403 -4.77 -21.41 -12.24
C ASN A 403 -5.22 -21.03 -10.83
N VAL A 404 -4.28 -20.76 -9.92
CA VAL A 404 -4.59 -20.23 -8.58
C VAL A 404 -5.30 -18.88 -8.66
N SER A 405 -4.76 -17.94 -9.44
CA SER A 405 -5.39 -16.63 -9.65
C SER A 405 -6.80 -16.76 -10.24
N ASP A 406 -6.93 -17.51 -11.34
CA ASP A 406 -8.19 -17.67 -12.07
C ASP A 406 -9.25 -18.36 -11.20
N LYS A 407 -8.85 -19.37 -10.42
CA LYS A 407 -9.79 -20.09 -9.58
C LYS A 407 -10.33 -19.24 -8.44
N LEU A 408 -9.49 -18.43 -7.81
CA LEU A 408 -9.93 -17.56 -6.74
C LEU A 408 -10.86 -16.45 -7.25
N GLU A 409 -10.57 -15.89 -8.43
CA GLU A 409 -11.48 -14.94 -9.09
C GLU A 409 -12.83 -15.59 -9.46
N GLU A 410 -12.82 -16.82 -10.00
CA GLU A 410 -14.03 -17.60 -10.29
C GLU A 410 -14.90 -17.75 -9.03
N LEU A 411 -14.31 -18.18 -7.92
CA LEU A 411 -15.02 -18.40 -6.66
C LEU A 411 -15.55 -17.11 -6.05
N ARG A 412 -14.82 -15.99 -6.16
CA ARG A 412 -15.30 -14.66 -5.74
C ARG A 412 -16.45 -14.17 -6.63
N GLY A 413 -16.43 -14.50 -7.92
CA GLY A 413 -17.48 -14.20 -8.88
C GLY A 413 -18.83 -14.85 -8.59
N GLU A 414 -18.86 -15.88 -7.74
CA GLU A 414 -20.10 -16.50 -7.26
C GLU A 414 -20.75 -15.72 -6.10
N GLU A 415 -20.03 -14.78 -5.47
CA GLU A 415 -20.53 -14.04 -4.33
C GLU A 415 -21.29 -12.76 -4.72
N GLN A 416 -22.30 -12.42 -3.92
CA GLN A 416 -23.15 -11.26 -4.17
C GLN A 416 -22.33 -9.96 -4.22
N TYR A 417 -22.71 -9.06 -5.14
CA TYR A 417 -22.10 -7.74 -5.32
C TYR A 417 -20.64 -7.73 -5.80
N PHE A 418 -20.07 -8.86 -6.22
CA PHE A 418 -18.73 -8.90 -6.80
C PHE A 418 -18.61 -8.05 -8.07
N MET A 419 -17.56 -7.24 -8.15
CA MET A 419 -17.29 -6.29 -9.24
C MET A 419 -15.94 -6.51 -9.92
N GLY A 420 -15.18 -7.53 -9.51
CA GLY A 420 -13.83 -7.83 -10.00
C GLY A 420 -12.77 -7.80 -8.91
N PRO A 421 -11.52 -8.17 -9.22
CA PRO A 421 -10.42 -8.10 -8.27
C PRO A 421 -10.05 -6.65 -7.90
N SER A 422 -9.57 -6.43 -6.66
CA SER A 422 -9.13 -5.11 -6.16
C SER A 422 -7.67 -4.77 -6.51
N PHE A 423 -6.91 -5.77 -6.98
CA PHE A 423 -5.59 -5.65 -7.63
C PHE A 423 -5.26 -6.97 -8.36
N ALA A 424 -4.17 -6.99 -9.12
CA ALA A 424 -3.72 -8.23 -9.76
C ALA A 424 -3.26 -9.24 -8.70
N THR A 425 -3.93 -10.40 -8.61
CA THR A 425 -3.55 -11.47 -7.69
C THR A 425 -2.06 -11.82 -7.82
N ILE A 426 -1.38 -11.76 -6.68
CA ILE A 426 0.00 -12.23 -6.50
C ILE A 426 -0.09 -13.70 -6.07
N ALA A 427 0.36 -14.61 -6.93
CA ALA A 427 0.41 -16.04 -6.63
C ALA A 427 1.82 -16.55 -6.90
N GLY A 428 2.64 -16.65 -5.86
CA GLY A 428 4.05 -17.04 -5.96
C GLY A 428 4.35 -18.35 -5.25
N ALA A 429 4.73 -19.38 -6.00
CA ALA A 429 5.19 -20.67 -5.50
C ALA A 429 6.72 -20.73 -5.43
N GLY A 430 7.26 -21.29 -4.34
CA GLY A 430 8.69 -21.38 -4.11
C GLY A 430 9.36 -20.01 -4.23
N GLU A 431 10.39 -19.91 -5.08
CA GLU A 431 11.17 -18.69 -5.23
C GLU A 431 10.36 -17.47 -5.68
N ASN A 432 9.22 -17.69 -6.36
CA ASN A 432 8.34 -16.60 -6.80
C ASN A 432 7.65 -15.91 -5.63
N GLY A 433 7.40 -16.62 -4.52
CA GLY A 433 6.83 -16.03 -3.32
C GLY A 433 7.75 -14.97 -2.71
N ALA A 434 9.06 -15.03 -2.95
CA ALA A 434 10.03 -14.05 -2.46
C ALA A 434 10.02 -12.72 -3.23
N ILE A 435 9.33 -12.67 -4.38
CA ILE A 435 9.19 -11.45 -5.17
C ILE A 435 7.92 -10.73 -4.69
N ILE A 436 8.11 -9.64 -3.94
CA ILE A 436 7.08 -9.05 -3.07
C ILE A 436 5.76 -8.78 -3.79
N HIS A 437 5.83 -8.15 -4.97
CA HIS A 437 4.69 -7.87 -5.87
C HIS A 437 4.75 -8.72 -7.15
N TYR A 438 5.05 -10.01 -7.01
CA TYR A 438 5.09 -10.96 -8.12
C TYR A 438 3.76 -11.02 -8.86
N LYS A 439 3.81 -10.89 -10.20
CA LYS A 439 2.66 -11.13 -11.05
C LYS A 439 2.95 -12.34 -11.95
N PRO A 440 2.19 -13.44 -11.84
CA PRO A 440 2.37 -14.56 -12.75
C PRO A 440 2.05 -14.14 -14.18
N SER A 441 2.92 -14.53 -15.12
CA SER A 441 2.75 -14.22 -16.54
C SER A 441 1.75 -15.18 -17.16
N ARG A 442 0.80 -14.62 -17.93
CA ARG A 442 -0.07 -15.42 -18.83
C ARG A 442 0.64 -15.80 -20.13
N GLU A 443 1.74 -15.14 -20.45
CA GLU A 443 2.57 -15.42 -21.62
C GLU A 443 3.67 -16.42 -21.27
N GLY A 444 3.97 -17.33 -22.20
CA GLY A 444 5.03 -18.33 -22.04
C GLY A 444 4.62 -19.55 -21.21
N GLU A 445 5.62 -20.30 -20.74
CA GLU A 445 5.41 -21.45 -19.86
C GLU A 445 5.01 -20.98 -18.46
N GLN A 446 3.89 -21.50 -17.97
CA GLN A 446 3.35 -21.16 -16.65
C GLN A 446 4.01 -22.03 -15.57
N ARG A 447 4.38 -21.40 -14.45
CA ARG A 447 4.97 -22.10 -13.30
C ARG A 447 3.94 -23.04 -12.65
N VAL A 448 4.21 -24.35 -12.72
CA VAL A 448 3.47 -25.40 -12.00
C VAL A 448 3.90 -25.41 -10.54
N ILE A 449 2.95 -25.49 -9.61
CA ILE A 449 3.17 -25.49 -8.15
C ILE A 449 3.58 -26.90 -7.71
N LYS A 450 4.65 -27.04 -6.92
CA LYS A 450 5.10 -28.35 -6.43
C LYS A 450 4.56 -28.64 -5.02
N PRO A 451 4.39 -29.93 -4.65
CA PRO A 451 3.87 -30.30 -3.33
C PRO A 451 4.73 -29.84 -2.14
N ASP A 452 6.03 -29.69 -2.29
CA ASP A 452 6.98 -29.32 -1.23
C ASP A 452 7.28 -27.82 -1.17
N GLU A 453 6.49 -27.00 -1.86
CA GLU A 453 6.70 -25.55 -1.92
C GLU A 453 5.78 -24.78 -0.96
N MET A 454 6.29 -23.63 -0.51
CA MET A 454 5.46 -22.54 -0.01
C MET A 454 4.76 -21.87 -1.19
N LEU A 455 3.47 -21.61 -1.04
CA LEU A 455 2.64 -20.83 -1.94
C LEU A 455 2.14 -19.60 -1.18
N LEU A 456 2.56 -18.43 -1.61
CA LEU A 456 2.02 -17.15 -1.17
C LEU A 456 0.93 -16.73 -2.15
N VAL A 457 -0.28 -16.49 -1.64
CA VAL A 457 -1.38 -15.93 -2.42
C VAL A 457 -1.88 -14.68 -1.74
N ASP A 458 -1.70 -13.56 -2.42
CA ASP A 458 -2.20 -12.25 -2.04
C ASP A 458 -3.17 -11.75 -3.10
N SER A 459 -4.37 -11.41 -2.66
CA SER A 459 -5.48 -11.14 -3.55
C SER A 459 -6.62 -10.43 -2.83
N GLY A 460 -7.39 -9.65 -3.57
CA GLY A 460 -8.59 -9.02 -3.04
C GLY A 460 -9.66 -8.85 -4.10
N ALA A 461 -10.82 -8.36 -3.68
CA ALA A 461 -11.96 -8.11 -4.54
C ALA A 461 -12.63 -6.76 -4.24
N GLN A 462 -13.21 -6.19 -5.29
CA GLN A 462 -14.19 -5.13 -5.20
C GLN A 462 -15.57 -5.76 -5.08
N TYR A 463 -16.29 -5.38 -4.04
CA TYR A 463 -17.72 -5.60 -3.91
C TYR A 463 -18.43 -4.24 -3.87
N MET A 464 -19.69 -4.15 -4.30
CA MET A 464 -20.44 -2.88 -4.17
C MET A 464 -20.51 -2.38 -2.71
N ASP A 465 -20.45 -3.31 -1.76
CA ASP A 465 -20.48 -3.05 -0.32
C ASP A 465 -19.08 -3.05 0.35
N GLY A 466 -17.97 -3.12 -0.37
CA GLY A 466 -16.65 -3.01 0.25
C GLY A 466 -15.48 -3.47 -0.61
N THR A 467 -14.26 -3.25 -0.13
CA THR A 467 -13.04 -3.72 -0.81
C THR A 467 -12.31 -4.68 0.13
N THR A 468 -11.80 -5.79 -0.39
CA THR A 468 -11.02 -6.76 0.37
C THR A 468 -9.57 -6.75 -0.05
N ASP A 469 -8.71 -7.11 0.92
CA ASP A 469 -7.29 -7.39 0.74
C ASP A 469 -6.88 -8.49 1.72
N ILE A 470 -6.24 -9.55 1.21
CA ILE A 470 -5.88 -10.70 2.01
C ILE A 470 -4.72 -11.46 1.38
N THR A 471 -3.71 -11.70 2.21
CA THR A 471 -2.63 -12.63 1.94
C THR A 471 -2.69 -13.84 2.87
N ARG A 472 -2.58 -15.04 2.28
CA ARG A 472 -2.28 -16.28 3.00
C ARG A 472 -1.09 -16.97 2.36
N THR A 473 -0.13 -17.34 3.20
CA THR A 473 0.97 -18.23 2.82
C THR A 473 0.64 -19.66 3.28
N ARG A 474 0.86 -20.65 2.42
CA ARG A 474 0.55 -22.06 2.68
C ARG A 474 1.71 -22.95 2.23
N HIS A 475 2.00 -24.04 2.94
CA HIS A 475 2.88 -25.11 2.47
C HIS A 475 2.03 -26.25 1.88
N MET A 476 2.24 -26.62 0.62
CA MET A 476 1.32 -27.53 -0.11
C MET A 476 1.25 -28.95 0.47
N SER A 477 2.35 -29.49 0.99
CA SER A 477 2.36 -30.79 1.68
C SER A 477 2.12 -30.72 3.19
N SER A 478 1.89 -29.51 3.73
CA SER A 478 1.82 -29.25 5.18
C SER A 478 3.06 -29.74 5.97
N SER A 479 4.22 -29.87 5.31
CA SER A 479 5.48 -30.34 5.92
C SER A 479 6.63 -29.33 5.69
N PRO A 480 6.50 -28.08 6.14
CA PRO A 480 7.54 -27.06 5.95
C PRO A 480 8.82 -27.35 6.71
N THR A 481 9.94 -26.83 6.21
CA THR A 481 11.24 -26.92 6.88
C THR A 481 11.24 -26.17 8.23
N PRO A 482 12.15 -26.50 9.16
CA PRO A 482 12.28 -25.75 10.41
C PRO A 482 12.49 -24.24 10.20
N GLU A 483 13.25 -23.85 9.18
CA GLU A 483 13.54 -22.46 8.81
C GLU A 483 12.27 -21.75 8.35
N GLN A 484 11.52 -22.38 7.44
CA GLN A 484 10.22 -21.90 6.97
C GLN A 484 9.22 -21.73 8.12
N ARG A 485 9.13 -22.71 9.04
CA ARG A 485 8.25 -22.62 10.22
C ARG A 485 8.60 -21.45 11.12
N ARG A 486 9.90 -21.23 11.39
CA ARG A 486 10.36 -20.11 12.22
C ARG A 486 10.06 -18.77 11.56
N ALA A 487 10.32 -18.61 10.26
CA ALA A 487 10.00 -17.40 9.53
C ALA A 487 8.49 -17.14 9.52
N PHE A 488 7.69 -18.16 9.16
CA PHE A 488 6.22 -18.10 9.14
C PHE A 488 5.64 -17.61 10.46
N THR A 489 6.13 -18.20 11.56
CA THR A 489 5.66 -17.88 12.89
C THR A 489 6.07 -16.48 13.31
N ARG A 490 7.28 -16.01 12.96
CA ARG A 490 7.73 -14.65 13.29
C ARG A 490 6.93 -13.58 12.57
N VAL A 491 6.63 -13.79 11.30
CA VAL A 491 5.74 -12.90 10.54
C VAL A 491 4.36 -12.85 11.21
N LEU A 492 3.79 -14.01 11.56
CA LEU A 492 2.49 -14.06 12.22
C LEU A 492 2.51 -13.42 13.62
N LYS A 493 3.58 -13.59 14.40
CA LYS A 493 3.76 -12.89 15.69
C LYS A 493 3.72 -11.38 15.51
N GLY A 494 4.37 -10.86 14.47
CA GLY A 494 4.29 -9.45 14.10
C GLY A 494 2.84 -9.01 13.81
N GLN A 495 2.13 -9.79 13.00
CA GLN A 495 0.75 -9.51 12.64
C GLN A 495 -0.17 -9.49 13.87
N MET A 496 -0.07 -10.50 14.74
CA MET A 496 -0.86 -10.59 15.97
C MET A 496 -0.53 -9.47 16.95
N LEU A 497 0.75 -9.11 17.08
CA LEU A 497 1.16 -8.04 17.99
C LEU A 497 0.61 -6.68 17.55
N LEU A 498 0.60 -6.39 16.25
CA LEU A 498 -0.07 -5.20 15.73
C LEU A 498 -1.60 -5.31 15.86
N GLY A 499 -2.19 -6.44 15.43
CA GLY A 499 -3.63 -6.65 15.39
C GLY A 499 -4.31 -6.70 16.76
N THR A 500 -3.55 -6.83 17.85
CA THR A 500 -4.02 -6.77 19.24
C THR A 500 -3.56 -5.53 20.00
N ALA A 501 -2.92 -4.57 19.31
CA ALA A 501 -2.41 -3.37 19.95
C ALA A 501 -3.54 -2.48 20.49
N VAL A 502 -3.35 -1.94 21.70
CA VAL A 502 -4.19 -0.89 22.30
C VAL A 502 -3.34 0.35 22.46
N PHE A 503 -3.79 1.49 21.92
CA PHE A 503 -2.99 2.71 21.83
C PHE A 503 -3.85 3.97 21.98
N PRO A 504 -3.24 5.15 22.25
CA PRO A 504 -3.97 6.41 22.36
C PRO A 504 -4.63 6.79 21.03
N LYS A 505 -5.89 7.22 21.08
CA LYS A 505 -6.61 7.78 19.94
C LYS A 505 -5.83 8.95 19.32
N GLY A 506 -5.72 8.97 18.00
CA GLY A 506 -4.98 9.98 17.24
C GLY A 506 -3.49 9.69 17.07
N SER A 507 -2.99 8.54 17.54
CA SER A 507 -1.62 8.09 17.22
C SER A 507 -1.47 7.87 15.71
N THR A 508 -0.32 8.20 15.13
CA THR A 508 -0.01 7.97 13.71
C THR A 508 0.55 6.57 13.49
N GLY A 509 0.33 6.00 12.30
CA GLY A 509 0.66 4.59 12.05
C GLY A 509 2.16 4.27 12.12
N ASN A 510 3.04 5.25 11.88
CA ASN A 510 4.49 5.05 12.02
C ASN A 510 4.95 4.71 13.45
N LEU A 511 4.14 5.02 14.46
CA LEU A 511 4.41 4.60 15.85
C LEU A 511 4.12 3.12 16.08
N LEU A 512 3.26 2.52 15.25
CA LEU A 512 2.82 1.13 15.36
C LEU A 512 3.63 0.18 14.47
N GLU A 513 4.28 0.70 13.42
CA GLU A 513 5.12 -0.03 12.47
C GLU A 513 6.09 -1.04 13.11
N THR A 514 6.74 -0.65 14.20
CA THR A 514 7.75 -1.50 14.85
C THR A 514 7.15 -2.75 15.50
N LEU A 515 5.86 -2.74 15.86
CA LEU A 515 5.18 -3.89 16.46
C LEU A 515 5.22 -5.09 15.51
N ALA A 516 4.92 -4.87 14.24
CA ALA A 516 4.90 -5.95 13.26
C ALA A 516 6.31 -6.44 12.86
N ARG A 517 7.33 -5.60 13.01
CA ARG A 517 8.73 -5.95 12.71
C ARG A 517 9.45 -6.66 13.85
N LYS A 518 9.00 -6.45 15.09
CA LYS A 518 9.72 -6.83 16.31
C LYS A 518 10.23 -8.28 16.30
N ALA A 519 9.37 -9.23 15.97
CA ALA A 519 9.71 -10.65 16.03
C ALA A 519 10.75 -11.09 14.97
N LEU A 520 10.85 -10.37 13.84
CA LEU A 520 11.87 -10.56 12.82
C LEU A 520 13.19 -9.86 13.21
N TRP A 521 13.11 -8.63 13.73
CA TRP A 521 14.28 -7.87 14.20
C TRP A 521 15.03 -8.59 15.31
N ASP A 522 14.33 -9.32 16.19
CA ASP A 522 14.96 -10.13 17.25
C ASP A 522 15.93 -11.19 16.74
N VAL A 523 15.86 -11.53 15.45
CA VAL A 523 16.76 -12.49 14.79
C VAL A 523 17.48 -11.88 13.59
N GLY A 524 17.47 -10.55 13.46
CA GLY A 524 18.17 -9.83 12.39
C GLY A 524 17.50 -9.90 11.01
N LEU A 525 16.21 -10.24 10.94
CA LEU A 525 15.43 -10.30 9.70
C LEU A 525 14.55 -9.06 9.53
N ASN A 526 14.11 -8.73 8.31
CA ASN A 526 13.23 -7.59 8.00
C ASN A 526 12.42 -7.81 6.70
N TYR A 527 11.52 -6.88 6.34
CA TYR A 527 10.76 -6.88 5.07
C TYR A 527 10.64 -5.51 4.40
N ALA A 528 10.65 -5.48 3.06
CA ALA A 528 10.93 -4.31 2.22
C ALA A 528 9.74 -3.42 1.81
N HIS A 529 8.69 -3.38 2.63
CA HIS A 529 7.47 -2.59 2.44
C HIS A 529 6.91 -2.11 3.78
N GLY A 530 5.93 -1.20 3.78
CA GLY A 530 5.21 -0.78 5.00
C GLY A 530 4.38 -1.93 5.59
N THR A 531 3.99 -1.84 6.86
CA THR A 531 3.18 -2.88 7.52
C THR A 531 1.71 -2.85 7.13
N GLY A 532 1.20 -1.71 6.67
CA GLY A 532 -0.15 -1.62 6.16
C GLY A 532 -0.54 -0.26 5.62
N HIS A 533 -1.70 -0.19 5.00
CA HIS A 533 -2.27 1.00 4.37
C HIS A 533 -3.77 1.11 4.67
N GLY A 534 -4.34 2.30 4.53
CA GLY A 534 -5.79 2.43 4.57
C GLY A 534 -6.45 1.73 3.37
N VAL A 535 -7.72 1.34 3.51
CA VAL A 535 -8.51 0.68 2.45
C VAL A 535 -9.82 1.43 2.22
N GLY A 536 -10.13 1.75 0.97
CA GLY A 536 -11.34 2.48 0.56
C GLY A 536 -12.57 1.58 0.42
N HIS A 537 -13.78 2.16 0.62
CA HIS A 537 -15.03 1.42 0.49
C HIS A 537 -15.51 1.34 -0.96
N PHE A 538 -15.35 0.17 -1.60
CA PHE A 538 -15.55 -0.02 -3.04
C PHE A 538 -14.78 1.05 -3.82
N LEU A 539 -13.51 1.26 -3.47
CA LEU A 539 -12.61 2.29 -4.00
C LEU A 539 -11.20 1.68 -4.08
N ASN A 540 -10.16 2.50 -4.10
CA ASN A 540 -8.78 2.02 -4.11
C ASN A 540 -8.51 1.13 -2.89
N VAL A 541 -7.88 -0.02 -3.14
CA VAL A 541 -7.41 -0.92 -2.08
C VAL A 541 -6.33 -0.24 -1.22
N HIS A 542 -5.49 0.59 -1.84
CA HIS A 542 -4.56 1.50 -1.17
C HIS A 542 -5.18 2.90 -1.06
N GLU A 543 -5.68 3.26 0.12
CA GLU A 543 -6.30 4.54 0.43
C GLU A 543 -5.52 5.30 1.50
N GLY A 544 -5.03 6.50 1.14
CA GLY A 544 -4.47 7.44 2.11
C GLY A 544 -5.55 8.29 2.81
N PRO A 545 -5.16 9.27 3.65
CA PRO A 545 -3.78 9.70 3.91
C PRO A 545 -3.06 8.94 5.03
N SER A 546 -3.80 8.13 5.82
CA SER A 546 -3.22 7.32 6.90
C SER A 546 -2.69 5.99 6.38
N GLY A 547 -1.65 5.48 7.02
CA GLY A 547 -1.07 4.16 6.78
C GLY A 547 -0.16 3.75 7.93
N ILE A 548 0.23 2.48 7.97
CA ILE A 548 1.15 1.92 8.97
C ILE A 548 2.46 1.62 8.26
N GLY A 549 3.36 2.60 8.30
CA GLY A 549 4.65 2.53 7.63
C GLY A 549 5.69 3.35 8.39
N ALA A 550 6.97 3.09 8.13
CA ALA A 550 8.06 3.76 8.83
C ALA A 550 8.18 5.26 8.57
N ALA A 551 7.79 5.70 7.38
CA ALA A 551 7.87 7.09 6.99
C ALA A 551 6.81 7.92 7.72
N LEU A 552 7.22 9.08 8.22
CA LEU A 552 6.28 10.08 8.73
C LEU A 552 5.44 10.63 7.57
N MET A 553 4.13 10.39 7.62
CA MET A 553 3.17 10.93 6.65
C MET A 553 2.63 12.25 7.19
N ALA A 554 3.12 13.38 6.67
CA ALA A 554 2.74 14.71 7.15
C ALA A 554 1.24 15.01 7.02
N SER A 555 0.53 14.28 6.15
CA SER A 555 -0.92 14.38 5.93
C SER A 555 -1.75 13.41 6.77
N ASP A 556 -1.14 12.53 7.58
CA ASP A 556 -1.86 11.58 8.42
C ASP A 556 -2.62 12.31 9.55
N PRO A 557 -3.97 12.26 9.59
CA PRO A 557 -4.78 12.89 10.65
C PRO A 557 -4.69 12.18 12.01
N GLY A 558 -4.01 11.04 12.08
CA GLY A 558 -3.98 10.17 13.25
C GLY A 558 -5.13 9.16 13.24
N ILE A 559 -4.90 8.02 13.88
CA ILE A 559 -5.80 6.87 13.85
C ILE A 559 -6.98 7.05 14.80
N VAL A 560 -8.19 6.94 14.28
CA VAL A 560 -9.46 7.08 15.02
C VAL A 560 -10.44 5.95 14.66
N PRO A 561 -11.46 5.69 15.50
CA PRO A 561 -12.46 4.65 15.23
C PRO A 561 -13.13 4.80 13.87
N GLY A 562 -13.45 3.67 13.22
CA GLY A 562 -14.07 3.61 11.90
C GLY A 562 -13.08 3.68 10.72
N MET A 563 -11.77 3.82 10.98
CA MET A 563 -10.75 3.60 9.95
C MET A 563 -10.53 2.10 9.69
N ILE A 564 -10.13 1.76 8.46
CA ILE A 564 -9.81 0.38 8.04
C ILE A 564 -8.38 0.37 7.50
N PHE A 565 -7.56 -0.56 7.98
CA PHE A 565 -6.17 -0.75 7.55
C PHE A 565 -5.88 -2.19 7.17
N SER A 566 -4.95 -2.42 6.25
CA SER A 566 -4.26 -3.71 6.16
C SER A 566 -3.28 -3.88 7.33
N ASN A 567 -3.02 -5.13 7.70
CA ASN A 567 -1.99 -5.56 8.66
C ASN A 567 -1.25 -6.75 8.03
N GLU A 568 -0.18 -6.44 7.31
CA GLU A 568 0.40 -7.29 6.29
C GLU A 568 1.93 -7.52 6.42
N PRO A 569 2.50 -7.82 7.60
CA PRO A 569 3.93 -8.10 7.69
C PRO A 569 4.35 -9.26 6.78
N GLY A 570 5.61 -9.23 6.36
CA GLY A 570 6.19 -10.23 5.47
C GLY A 570 7.61 -10.67 5.84
N TYR A 571 8.11 -11.65 5.11
CA TYR A 571 9.52 -12.05 5.04
C TYR A 571 9.78 -12.73 3.69
N TYR A 572 10.88 -12.35 3.02
CA TYR A 572 11.17 -12.79 1.66
C TYR A 572 12.61 -13.30 1.58
N GLU A 573 12.77 -14.61 1.46
CA GLU A 573 14.07 -15.25 1.22
C GLU A 573 14.27 -15.37 -0.29
N VAL A 574 14.98 -14.39 -0.87
CA VAL A 574 15.15 -14.27 -2.32
C VAL A 574 15.75 -15.53 -2.91
N GLY A 575 15.06 -16.14 -3.88
CA GLY A 575 15.47 -17.38 -4.53
C GLY A 575 14.91 -18.66 -3.88
N GLU A 576 14.20 -18.56 -2.75
CA GLU A 576 13.72 -19.72 -1.99
C GLU A 576 12.21 -19.68 -1.74
N TYR A 577 11.72 -18.73 -0.94
CA TYR A 577 10.30 -18.60 -0.59
C TYR A 577 9.97 -17.21 -0.03
N GLY A 578 8.70 -16.84 -0.07
CA GLY A 578 8.20 -15.67 0.67
C GLY A 578 7.01 -16.01 1.54
N ILE A 579 6.82 -15.18 2.54
CA ILE A 579 5.77 -15.29 3.54
C ILE A 579 5.19 -13.90 3.74
N ARG A 580 3.88 -13.78 3.62
CA ARG A 580 3.11 -12.62 4.10
C ARG A 580 1.84 -13.14 4.74
N HIS A 581 1.47 -12.49 5.85
CA HIS A 581 0.20 -12.69 6.52
C HIS A 581 -0.50 -11.35 6.50
N GLU A 582 -1.67 -11.29 5.88
CA GLU A 582 -2.40 -10.05 5.77
C GLU A 582 -3.87 -10.25 6.09
N ASP A 583 -4.37 -9.34 6.91
CA ASP A 583 -5.78 -9.17 7.20
C ASP A 583 -6.10 -7.68 7.21
N LEU A 584 -7.36 -7.33 6.90
CA LEU A 584 -7.89 -6.01 7.20
C LEU A 584 -8.36 -5.94 8.65
N VAL A 585 -8.08 -4.81 9.28
CA VAL A 585 -8.45 -4.47 10.65
C VAL A 585 -9.29 -3.19 10.68
N GLU A 586 -10.36 -3.23 11.45
CA GLU A 586 -11.18 -2.07 11.81
C GLU A 586 -10.66 -1.43 13.09
N VAL A 587 -10.53 -0.11 13.11
CA VAL A 587 -10.20 0.62 14.34
C VAL A 587 -11.45 0.77 15.19
N ILE A 588 -11.41 0.26 16.41
CA ILE A 588 -12.52 0.29 17.37
C ILE A 588 -12.16 1.07 18.63
N GLU A 589 -13.16 1.64 19.29
CA GLU A 589 -12.99 2.20 20.62
C GLU A 589 -12.74 1.09 21.64
N MET A 590 -11.73 1.30 22.51
CA MET A 590 -11.38 0.35 23.54
C MET A 590 -12.02 0.72 24.88
N ASN A 591 -12.87 -0.18 25.37
CA ASN A 591 -13.47 -0.16 26.70
C ASN A 591 -13.69 -1.60 27.20
N LYS A 592 -14.25 -1.77 28.40
CA LYS A 592 -14.44 -3.11 29.01
C LYS A 592 -15.40 -4.03 28.25
N ASN A 593 -16.23 -3.47 27.36
CA ASN A 593 -17.20 -4.21 26.54
C ASN A 593 -16.76 -4.30 25.07
N ALA A 594 -15.57 -3.82 24.72
CA ALA A 594 -15.06 -3.92 23.35
C ALA A 594 -14.81 -5.38 22.97
N ASP A 595 -15.04 -5.71 21.70
CA ASP A 595 -14.70 -7.04 21.14
C ASP A 595 -13.20 -7.12 20.86
N HIS A 596 -12.42 -7.26 21.93
CA HIS A 596 -10.96 -7.24 21.87
C HIS A 596 -10.35 -8.05 23.02
N ILE A 597 -9.23 -8.75 22.76
CA ILE A 597 -8.61 -9.66 23.73
C ILE A 597 -8.17 -8.97 25.04
N PHE A 598 -7.88 -7.67 24.99
CA PHE A 598 -7.49 -6.88 26.17
C PHE A 598 -8.61 -6.04 26.79
N ALA A 599 -9.86 -6.16 26.30
CA ALA A 599 -10.98 -5.33 26.76
C ALA A 599 -11.25 -5.48 28.27
N GLU A 600 -11.34 -6.71 28.79
CA GLU A 600 -11.63 -6.98 30.21
C GLU A 600 -10.59 -6.34 31.16
N GLY A 601 -9.32 -6.30 30.72
CA GLY A 601 -8.19 -5.76 31.47
C GLY A 601 -8.06 -4.23 31.43
N MET A 602 -8.93 -3.52 30.71
CA MET A 602 -8.85 -2.07 30.58
C MET A 602 -9.04 -1.36 31.94
N VAL A 603 -8.03 -0.59 32.36
CA VAL A 603 -8.03 0.19 33.61
C VAL A 603 -8.14 1.71 33.41
N GLY A 604 -7.93 2.20 32.19
CA GLY A 604 -7.97 3.63 31.87
C GLY A 604 -7.97 3.87 30.37
N ASP A 605 -7.97 5.14 29.97
CA ASP A 605 -8.16 5.60 28.59
C ASP A 605 -7.08 6.62 28.16
N PHE A 606 -5.86 6.44 28.67
CA PHE A 606 -4.74 7.35 28.46
C PHE A 606 -5.02 8.78 28.98
N ASN A 607 -5.53 8.89 30.22
CA ASN A 607 -5.84 10.15 30.88
C ASN A 607 -6.85 11.03 30.12
N GLY A 608 -7.91 10.41 29.60
CA GLY A 608 -8.98 11.10 28.86
C GLY A 608 -8.72 11.34 27.38
N VAL A 609 -7.57 10.91 26.83
CA VAL A 609 -7.31 10.97 25.38
C VAL A 609 -8.24 10.01 24.60
N GLY A 610 -8.59 8.89 25.22
CA GLY A 610 -9.33 7.79 24.62
C GLY A 610 -8.38 6.68 24.15
N ALA A 611 -8.78 5.43 24.38
CA ALA A 611 -8.09 4.25 23.90
C ALA A 611 -8.76 3.68 22.65
N VAL A 612 -7.95 3.27 21.69
CA VAL A 612 -8.41 2.56 20.48
C VAL A 612 -7.59 1.29 20.29
N GLY A 613 -8.12 0.37 19.49
CA GLY A 613 -7.48 -0.89 19.13
C GLY A 613 -7.99 -1.39 17.79
N PHE A 614 -7.54 -2.57 17.40
CA PHE A 614 -7.87 -3.17 16.11
C PHE A 614 -8.79 -4.37 16.26
N TYR A 615 -9.77 -4.48 15.37
CA TYR A 615 -10.63 -5.65 15.23
C TYR A 615 -10.46 -6.24 13.83
N THR A 616 -9.86 -7.42 13.74
CA THR A 616 -9.65 -8.12 12.47
C THR A 616 -10.98 -8.47 11.82
N ILE A 617 -11.23 -8.00 10.59
CA ILE A 617 -12.44 -8.28 9.82
C ILE A 617 -12.26 -9.37 8.76
N THR A 618 -11.02 -9.64 8.34
CA THR A 618 -10.71 -10.75 7.43
C THR A 618 -10.93 -12.10 8.10
N LEU A 619 -11.58 -13.03 7.38
CA LEU A 619 -11.99 -14.34 7.89
C LEU A 619 -11.41 -15.47 7.02
N ALA A 620 -10.20 -15.93 7.33
CA ALA A 620 -9.61 -17.11 6.69
C ALA A 620 -8.55 -17.77 7.60
N PRO A 621 -8.49 -19.11 7.69
CA PRO A 621 -7.57 -19.78 8.59
C PRO A 621 -6.10 -19.61 8.16
N HIS A 622 -5.23 -19.34 9.13
CA HIS A 622 -3.78 -19.53 8.98
C HIS A 622 -3.43 -21.01 9.10
N GLN A 623 -2.50 -21.51 8.28
CA GLN A 623 -2.13 -22.93 8.30
C GLN A 623 -1.31 -23.29 9.54
N THR A 624 -1.94 -23.95 10.51
CA THR A 624 -1.31 -24.30 11.80
C THR A 624 -0.12 -25.25 11.67
N ALA A 625 -0.08 -26.07 10.62
CA ALA A 625 1.07 -26.94 10.30
C ALA A 625 2.37 -26.15 10.04
N CYS A 626 2.28 -24.88 9.62
CA CYS A 626 3.43 -24.01 9.40
C CYS A 626 3.95 -23.33 10.68
N LEU A 627 3.25 -23.48 11.81
CA LEU A 627 3.64 -22.81 13.05
C LEU A 627 4.73 -23.58 13.78
N ASP A 628 5.75 -22.87 14.22
CA ASP A 628 6.62 -23.25 15.32
C ASP A 628 6.00 -22.83 16.66
N VAL A 629 5.12 -23.68 17.18
CA VAL A 629 4.40 -23.47 18.44
C VAL A 629 5.34 -23.25 19.64
N SER A 630 6.61 -23.67 19.54
CA SER A 630 7.58 -23.49 20.63
C SER A 630 7.97 -22.03 20.88
N ILE A 631 7.83 -21.15 19.89
CA ILE A 631 8.19 -19.72 19.99
C ILE A 631 6.97 -18.79 20.12
N LEU A 632 5.77 -19.37 20.20
CA LEU A 632 4.56 -18.63 20.55
C LEU A 632 4.45 -18.52 22.07
N ASP A 633 3.91 -17.40 22.56
CA ASP A 633 3.46 -17.25 23.94
C ASP A 633 2.00 -17.69 24.11
N ASP A 634 1.51 -17.70 25.35
CA ASP A 634 0.15 -18.18 25.64
C ASP A 634 -0.94 -17.20 25.19
N HIS A 635 -0.64 -15.90 25.10
CA HIS A 635 -1.57 -14.90 24.57
C HIS A 635 -1.73 -15.06 23.06
N GLU A 636 -0.64 -15.31 22.34
CA GLU A 636 -0.62 -15.56 20.90
C GLU A 636 -1.37 -16.85 20.54
N ILE A 637 -1.15 -17.94 21.28
CA ILE A 637 -1.91 -19.19 21.10
C ILE A 637 -3.40 -18.95 21.36
N LYS A 638 -3.74 -18.24 22.43
CA LYS A 638 -5.13 -17.92 22.75
C LYS A 638 -5.77 -17.08 21.64
N TYR A 639 -5.11 -16.00 21.20
CA TYR A 639 -5.59 -15.14 20.13
C TYR A 639 -5.85 -15.94 18.85
N LEU A 640 -4.91 -16.76 18.43
CA LEU A 640 -5.05 -17.54 17.20
C LEU A 640 -6.19 -18.57 17.29
N ASN A 641 -6.34 -19.23 18.43
CA ASN A 641 -7.46 -20.15 18.68
C ASN A 641 -8.81 -19.42 18.68
N ASP A 642 -8.90 -18.26 19.33
CA ASP A 642 -10.12 -17.44 19.37
C ASP A 642 -10.48 -16.92 17.97
N TYR A 643 -9.46 -16.47 17.21
CA TYR A 643 -9.62 -16.06 15.82
C TYR A 643 -10.15 -17.20 14.94
N HIS A 644 -9.52 -18.39 14.98
CA HIS A 644 -9.98 -19.55 14.22
C HIS A 644 -11.37 -20.02 14.63
N ALA A 645 -11.69 -20.01 15.93
CA ALA A 645 -13.03 -20.32 16.42
C ALA A 645 -14.08 -19.34 15.86
N ARG A 646 -13.77 -18.04 15.81
CA ARG A 646 -14.63 -17.03 15.20
C ARG A 646 -14.80 -17.26 13.69
N VAL A 647 -13.71 -17.53 12.95
CA VAL A 647 -13.78 -17.84 11.52
C VAL A 647 -14.72 -19.02 11.26
N LEU A 648 -14.58 -20.11 12.01
CA LEU A 648 -15.46 -21.28 11.89
C LEU A 648 -16.91 -20.95 12.25
N ALA A 649 -17.13 -20.22 13.35
CA ALA A 649 -18.47 -19.85 13.81
C ALA A 649 -19.20 -18.91 12.82
N THR A 650 -18.47 -18.05 12.11
CA THR A 650 -19.06 -17.13 11.13
C THR A 650 -19.28 -17.79 9.78
N LEU A 651 -18.29 -18.48 9.22
CA LEU A 651 -18.37 -19.02 7.87
C LEU A 651 -19.03 -20.41 7.81
N GLY A 652 -18.85 -21.22 8.87
CA GLY A 652 -19.32 -22.61 8.91
C GLY A 652 -20.82 -22.77 8.66
N PRO A 653 -21.71 -22.01 9.34
CA PRO A 653 -23.15 -22.08 9.09
C PRO A 653 -23.52 -21.76 7.64
N ILE A 654 -22.87 -20.77 7.02
CA ILE A 654 -23.13 -20.35 5.64
C ILE A 654 -22.71 -21.44 4.65
N LEU A 655 -21.54 -22.08 4.87
CA LEU A 655 -21.07 -23.20 4.04
C LEU A 655 -22.07 -24.38 4.10
N LEU A 656 -22.56 -24.72 5.29
CA LEU A 656 -23.54 -25.79 5.46
C LEU A 656 -24.89 -25.45 4.80
N GLU A 657 -25.39 -24.23 4.97
CA GLU A 657 -26.64 -23.76 4.33
C GLU A 657 -26.55 -23.81 2.80
N ARG A 658 -25.37 -23.51 2.24
CA ARG A 658 -25.09 -23.59 0.80
C ARG A 658 -24.75 -25.01 0.29
N ASN A 659 -24.87 -26.04 1.13
CA ASN A 659 -24.49 -27.43 0.84
C ASN A 659 -23.00 -27.64 0.49
N LEU A 660 -22.12 -26.73 0.91
CA LEU A 660 -20.66 -26.78 0.74
C LEU A 660 -20.00 -27.60 1.87
N THR A 661 -20.44 -28.85 2.04
CA THR A 661 -20.07 -29.68 3.21
C THR A 661 -18.58 -30.01 3.27
N GLU A 662 -17.92 -30.22 2.13
CA GLU A 662 -16.48 -30.52 2.10
C GLU A 662 -15.65 -29.26 2.42
N ASP A 663 -16.10 -28.08 2.00
CA ASP A 663 -15.48 -26.81 2.39
C ASP A 663 -15.65 -26.56 3.90
N TYR A 664 -16.80 -26.89 4.48
CA TYR A 664 -17.01 -26.85 5.93
C TYR A 664 -16.04 -27.78 6.68
N LYS A 665 -15.91 -29.04 6.25
CA LYS A 665 -14.99 -30.00 6.90
C LYS A 665 -13.53 -29.56 6.81
N PHE A 666 -13.14 -29.00 5.67
CA PHE A 666 -11.83 -28.39 5.50
C PHE A 666 -11.64 -27.25 6.49
N LEU A 667 -12.61 -26.33 6.59
CA LEU A 667 -12.55 -25.20 7.52
C LEU A 667 -12.47 -25.66 8.99
N GLU A 668 -13.31 -26.62 9.39
CA GLU A 668 -13.33 -27.19 10.74
C GLU A 668 -11.96 -27.77 11.12
N LYS A 669 -11.32 -28.49 10.20
CA LYS A 669 -9.97 -29.03 10.39
C LYS A 669 -8.92 -27.93 10.52
N GLU A 670 -8.95 -26.93 9.64
CA GLU A 670 -7.97 -25.84 9.62
C GLU A 670 -8.10 -24.88 10.81
N CYS A 671 -9.30 -24.77 11.39
CA CYS A 671 -9.59 -23.99 12.59
C CYS A 671 -9.48 -24.79 13.90
N ALA A 672 -8.97 -26.02 13.87
CA ALA A 672 -8.81 -26.83 15.07
C ALA A 672 -7.82 -26.17 16.06
N PRO A 673 -8.11 -26.18 17.37
CA PRO A 673 -7.32 -25.46 18.36
C PRO A 673 -5.89 -26.00 18.47
N ILE A 674 -4.95 -25.08 18.64
CA ILE A 674 -3.54 -25.36 18.86
C ILE A 674 -3.31 -25.62 20.35
N HIS A 675 -2.57 -26.68 20.65
CA HIS A 675 -2.11 -27.02 22.00
C HIS A 675 -0.59 -27.14 22.02
N ARG A 676 0.07 -26.62 23.07
CA ARG A 676 1.46 -27.01 23.34
C ARG A 676 1.47 -28.49 23.71
N SER A 677 2.25 -29.30 23.01
CA SER A 677 2.47 -30.68 23.43
C SER A 677 3.05 -30.68 24.85
N ALA A 678 2.35 -31.31 25.80
CA ALA A 678 2.80 -31.46 27.19
C ALA A 678 4.13 -32.23 27.31
N ALA A 679 4.62 -32.83 26.23
CA ALA A 679 5.81 -33.67 26.19
C ALA A 679 7.16 -32.93 26.37
N ILE A 680 7.18 -31.58 26.42
CA ILE A 680 8.43 -30.81 26.53
C ILE A 680 8.79 -30.42 27.98
N PHE A 681 7.89 -30.60 28.96
CA PHE A 681 8.21 -30.33 30.37
C PHE A 681 8.98 -31.45 31.10
N VAL A 682 9.52 -32.44 30.39
CA VAL A 682 10.35 -33.51 30.97
C VAL A 682 11.81 -33.41 30.51
N LYS A 683 12.40 -32.21 30.43
CA LYS A 683 13.87 -32.05 30.35
C LYS A 683 14.33 -30.76 31.04
N SER A 684 14.10 -30.64 32.35
CA SER A 684 14.99 -29.91 33.29
C SER A 684 14.39 -29.79 34.70
N THR A 685 14.25 -30.92 35.40
CA THR A 685 14.28 -30.90 36.87
C THR A 685 14.87 -32.19 37.41
N PRO A 686 16.20 -32.31 37.56
CA PRO A 686 16.76 -33.19 38.57
C PRO A 686 16.71 -32.46 39.93
N LEU A 687 15.53 -31.99 40.35
CA LEU A 687 15.38 -31.30 41.64
C LEU A 687 14.26 -31.88 42.53
N LEU A 688 13.37 -32.71 41.98
CA LEU A 688 12.33 -33.39 42.74
C LEU A 688 12.74 -34.80 43.23
N ALA A 689 13.88 -35.33 42.77
CA ALA A 689 14.44 -36.59 43.26
C ALA A 689 15.47 -36.42 44.40
N LEU A 690 15.87 -35.19 44.75
CA LEU A 690 16.79 -34.92 45.87
C LEU A 690 16.10 -34.55 47.19
N MET A 691 14.82 -34.18 47.16
CA MET A 691 14.04 -33.85 48.36
C MET A 691 13.51 -35.09 49.11
N SER A 692 13.56 -36.28 48.51
CA SER A 692 13.23 -37.56 49.16
C SER A 692 14.44 -38.29 49.76
N VAL A 693 15.66 -37.81 49.51
CA VAL A 693 16.91 -38.39 50.06
C VAL A 693 17.48 -37.54 51.21
N LEU A 694 17.16 -36.25 51.29
CA LEU A 694 17.54 -35.41 52.44
C LEU A 694 16.63 -35.57 53.68
N SER A 695 15.40 -36.07 53.52
CA SER A 695 14.48 -36.33 54.64
C SER A 695 14.75 -37.67 55.35
N LEU A 696 15.51 -38.58 54.73
CA LEU A 696 15.98 -39.83 55.33
C LEU A 696 17.36 -39.72 56.03
N TRP A 697 18.07 -38.59 55.87
CA TRP A 697 19.37 -38.37 56.50
C TRP A 697 19.30 -37.51 57.78
N LEU A 698 18.16 -36.86 58.05
CA LEU A 698 17.94 -36.05 59.25
C LEU A 698 17.07 -36.73 60.33
N THR A 699 16.72 -38.00 60.14
CA THR A 699 15.98 -38.81 61.13
C THR A 699 16.80 -39.93 61.78
N THR A 700 18.07 -40.12 61.38
CA THR A 700 19.00 -41.13 61.92
C THR A 700 20.14 -40.56 62.77
N PHE A 701 20.19 -39.25 63.01
CA PHE A 701 21.17 -38.60 63.90
C PHE A 701 20.54 -38.02 65.18
N ASN A 702 19.55 -38.71 65.74
CA ASN A 702 18.98 -38.37 67.05
C ASN A 702 18.56 -39.59 67.87
N LEU A 703 19.34 -40.67 67.79
CA LEU A 703 19.29 -41.80 68.73
C LEU A 703 20.69 -42.41 68.87
N CYS A 704 21.24 -42.25 70.07
CA CYS A 704 22.50 -42.79 70.63
C CYS A 704 23.79 -41.95 70.51
N CYS A 705 24.20 -41.46 71.69
CA CYS A 705 25.55 -41.12 72.16
C CYS A 705 26.19 -39.82 71.67
#